data_AF-A0AA40VUX8-F1
#
_entry.id   AF-A0AA40VUX8-F1
#
_cell.length_a   1.000
_cell.length_b   1.000
_cell.length_c   1.000
_cell.angle_alpha   90.00
_cell.angle_beta   90.00
_cell.angle_gamma   90.00
#
_symmetry.space_group_name_H-M   'P 1'
#
loop_
_entity.id
_entity.type
_entity.pdbx_description
1 polymer ?
#
loop_
_entity_poly.entity_id
_entity_poly.type
_entity_poly.pdbx_seq_one_letter_code
_entity_poly.pdbx_strand_id
1 'polypeptide(L)'
;MVKIKQVWKEWLSNNQQLEKAGENVERGTESFKNVIDLAIALGILASPSAPVFSAALPFVGVIAKKGLGILHDKTNQKPEIEKWVAVACPIAYINSFNTLVQRNVWLQERLNVQIAEQGVKSEFNQLGELELNNNQAEKALTDFCNSILGQALNQQLLAYLQKVGIAENIASIVTGWVAWDTYNYIEQLFSYESEDVRQTLSLMITAAQEVRANEKYASIESYLKEQISPSPSNPLLIERWKVIGEEFKIPEIYVPLKAYLLDSNGELKEKSVVDLENWVTEQLNKSEINRQVIFIQASPGRGKSVYCKMFAERVRKELHPIWIPILIRLRDIDTFEPNIENTLRASVRENFANRDDWLSDRKTRYLFILDGFDELRLEGRTAKGIEDFLKQVGNYQAQTGCRHQFIVTGRESALHGIENRVPTNLDRVEIALMDEQIQAQWLKNWSRLFGQDKAEEFQKFLKTNNCPNRVKELAREPLLLYLLAAMHRDDELTIQMFEGANDAQAKIVVYQKTLDWVLTKQRPQELNKELTEFDTEDLRLILTEAGLCVTQSGREWTSIKAIESRLKNDKTARQMLEEAQKRLGENPLRNALAAFYLRPAKASPSTEGAVEFIHKSFGEFLCAQKIKEILRHWTKIDSETRRERYVIDEDKLAEEIYDLFGYGGLTREIVEYLMALLDSEEKFQYLKLFERLSDFYLDWYQGKFIDGQKLKIFPFNQMQKFQAQNISLKLREVDIFTGLNVMILLLELHRYAQTQDELKDNIVFYPCGKKDSDNFDGQRLLRIIGYSNSVTVSTFLETVGYFLSGANLRGANLSGANLSGANLRGANLSGANLRGADLSNANLSGAGGYARFPCGADLRSADFSQANLSGAGLSDANLSHANLSRADLSRAHLDRANLSHANLSHANLSRADLTCTYLHCSNLSHANLSEVNFFGAGFDGANLTNIVWDENTTWASVQGLETAVNVPQVLLK
;
A
#
# COMPACT_ATOMS: atom_id res chain seq x y z
N MET A 1 -28.53 -7.56 53.22
CA MET A 1 -27.52 -6.57 52.76
C MET A 1 -26.26 -6.82 53.55
N VAL A 2 -25.13 -6.95 52.85
CA VAL A 2 -23.83 -7.27 53.44
C VAL A 2 -22.85 -6.15 53.11
N LYS A 3 -22.16 -5.60 54.13
CA LYS A 3 -21.08 -4.61 53.93
C LYS A 3 -19.80 -5.31 53.51
N ILE A 4 -19.22 -4.93 52.37
CA ILE A 4 -18.01 -5.55 51.81
C ILE A 4 -16.86 -5.56 52.82
N LYS A 5 -16.65 -4.46 53.57
CA LYS A 5 -15.61 -4.35 54.60
C LYS A 5 -15.77 -5.31 55.77
N GLN A 6 -17.01 -5.70 56.11
CA GLN A 6 -17.25 -6.73 57.13
C GLN A 6 -16.86 -8.12 56.58
N VAL A 7 -17.25 -8.42 55.34
CA VAL A 7 -16.89 -9.68 54.66
C VAL A 7 -15.38 -9.82 54.53
N TRP A 8 -14.69 -8.78 54.08
CA TRP A 8 -13.23 -8.82 53.94
C TRP A 8 -12.51 -8.98 55.28
N LYS A 9 -12.98 -8.33 56.36
CA LYS A 9 -12.44 -8.54 57.71
C LYS A 9 -12.66 -9.97 58.22
N GLU A 10 -13.85 -10.52 58.02
CA GLU A 10 -14.16 -11.91 58.37
C GLU A 10 -13.32 -12.89 57.55
N TRP A 11 -13.17 -12.63 56.26
CA TRP A 11 -12.37 -13.46 55.36
C TRP A 11 -10.87 -13.41 55.71
N LEU A 12 -10.30 -12.24 55.97
CA LEU A 12 -8.89 -12.07 56.36
C LEU A 12 -8.60 -12.70 57.74
N SER A 13 -9.49 -12.52 58.72
CA SER A 13 -9.31 -13.07 60.07
C SER A 13 -9.37 -14.59 60.12
N ASN A 14 -10.20 -15.23 59.28
CA ASN A 14 -10.28 -16.68 59.16
C ASN A 14 -9.08 -17.30 58.40
N ASN A 15 -8.21 -16.47 57.79
CA ASN A 15 -7.13 -16.90 56.90
C ASN A 15 -5.72 -16.61 57.46
N GLN A 16 -5.56 -16.45 58.78
CA GLN A 16 -4.25 -16.24 59.44
C GLN A 16 -3.21 -17.34 59.17
N GLN A 17 -3.60 -18.55 58.73
CA GLN A 17 -2.63 -19.61 58.36
C GLN A 17 -1.94 -19.39 57.00
N LEU A 18 -2.47 -18.50 56.14
CA LEU A 18 -1.77 -18.07 54.92
C LEU A 18 -0.55 -17.18 55.24
N GLU A 19 -0.48 -16.59 56.44
CA GLU A 19 0.69 -15.83 56.94
C GLU A 19 1.94 -16.68 57.16
N LYS A 20 1.80 -17.99 57.42
CA LYS A 20 2.95 -18.88 57.68
C LYS A 20 3.52 -19.57 56.44
N ALA A 21 2.78 -19.60 55.32
CA ALA A 21 3.22 -20.27 54.10
C ALA A 21 4.26 -19.46 53.29
N GLY A 22 4.45 -18.17 53.62
CA GLY A 22 5.33 -17.25 52.90
C GLY A 22 6.80 -17.25 53.31
N GLU A 23 7.20 -17.96 54.37
CA GLU A 23 8.57 -17.90 54.89
C GLU A 23 9.62 -18.70 54.07
N ASN A 24 9.21 -19.52 53.09
CA ASN A 24 10.09 -20.49 52.41
C ASN A 24 10.31 -20.29 50.89
N VAL A 25 10.06 -19.11 50.31
CA VAL A 25 10.30 -18.92 48.86
C VAL A 25 11.19 -17.71 48.58
N GLU A 26 12.25 -17.98 47.83
CA GLU A 26 13.25 -17.02 47.39
C GLU A 26 12.65 -15.89 46.55
N ARG A 27 13.18 -14.67 46.77
CA ARG A 27 12.90 -13.45 46.03
C ARG A 27 13.18 -13.65 44.54
N GLY A 28 12.12 -13.71 43.73
CA GLY A 28 12.23 -13.75 42.27
C GLY A 28 11.07 -13.02 41.57
N THR A 29 11.44 -11.97 40.83
CA THR A 29 10.73 -11.16 39.81
C THR A 29 9.85 -9.95 40.22
N GLU A 30 10.18 -8.79 39.65
CA GLU A 30 9.52 -7.48 39.81
C GLU A 30 8.04 -7.45 39.34
N SER A 31 7.59 -8.43 38.55
CA SER A 31 6.24 -8.50 37.99
C SER A 31 5.11 -8.65 39.03
N PHE A 32 5.43 -9.11 40.24
CA PHE A 32 4.42 -9.38 41.29
C PHE A 32 4.09 -8.19 42.18
N LYS A 33 4.92 -7.14 42.15
CA LYS A 33 4.72 -5.93 42.95
C LYS A 33 3.42 -5.21 42.55
N ASN A 34 3.14 -5.13 41.25
CA ASN A 34 1.99 -4.42 40.69
C ASN A 34 0.63 -5.03 41.10
N VAL A 35 0.57 -6.36 41.28
CA VAL A 35 -0.65 -7.07 41.71
C VAL A 35 -0.93 -6.82 43.19
N ILE A 36 0.12 -6.84 44.01
CA ILE A 36 0.04 -6.55 45.45
C ILE A 36 -0.34 -5.08 45.66
N ASP A 37 0.28 -4.17 44.90
CA ASP A 37 0.00 -2.74 44.97
C ASP A 37 -1.42 -2.42 44.52
N LEU A 38 -1.94 -3.09 43.47
CA LEU A 38 -3.35 -2.95 43.09
C LEU A 38 -4.30 -3.54 44.14
N ALA A 39 -4.00 -4.70 44.72
CA ALA A 39 -4.83 -5.30 45.77
C ALA A 39 -4.88 -4.44 47.04
N ILE A 40 -3.78 -3.78 47.38
CA ILE A 40 -3.72 -2.76 48.44
C ILE A 40 -4.49 -1.50 48.03
N ALA A 41 -4.30 -1.01 46.79
CA ALA A 41 -5.00 0.14 46.27
C ALA A 41 -6.51 -0.10 46.14
N LEU A 42 -6.99 -1.33 45.94
CA LEU A 42 -8.42 -1.65 45.93
C LEU A 42 -8.99 -1.88 47.34
N GLY A 43 -8.18 -1.72 48.39
CA GLY A 43 -8.58 -1.89 49.79
C GLY A 43 -8.81 -3.34 50.22
N ILE A 44 -8.42 -4.32 49.39
CA ILE A 44 -8.58 -5.76 49.67
C ILE A 44 -7.51 -6.23 50.69
N LEU A 45 -6.33 -5.60 50.68
CA LEU A 45 -5.23 -5.86 51.63
C LEU A 45 -4.96 -4.65 52.53
N ALA A 46 -4.65 -4.90 53.80
CA ALA A 46 -4.58 -3.87 54.85
C ALA A 46 -3.19 -3.20 55.02
N SER A 47 -2.07 -3.84 54.61
CA SER A 47 -0.74 -3.22 54.67
C SER A 47 0.28 -3.90 53.75
N PRO A 48 1.37 -3.22 53.35
CA PRO A 48 2.48 -3.82 52.60
C PRO A 48 3.50 -4.57 53.46
N SER A 49 3.30 -4.67 54.78
CA SER A 49 4.20 -5.35 55.72
C SER A 49 3.60 -6.61 56.35
N ALA A 50 2.50 -7.14 55.80
CA ALA A 50 2.09 -8.50 56.11
C ALA A 50 3.03 -9.47 55.38
N PRO A 51 3.65 -10.47 56.04
CA PRO A 51 4.56 -11.40 55.40
C PRO A 51 3.77 -12.43 54.57
N VAL A 52 3.17 -12.00 53.47
CA VAL A 52 2.42 -12.88 52.54
C VAL A 52 2.59 -12.33 51.14
N PHE A 53 2.80 -13.22 50.17
CA PHE A 53 2.85 -13.01 48.71
C PHE A 53 4.21 -12.94 48.00
N SER A 54 5.34 -13.32 48.61
CA SER A 54 6.60 -13.52 47.86
C SER A 54 6.84 -14.94 47.35
N ALA A 55 5.78 -15.75 47.23
CA ALA A 55 5.89 -17.18 46.99
C ALA A 55 4.75 -17.71 46.09
N ALA A 56 5.06 -18.01 44.82
CA ALA A 56 4.28 -18.83 43.88
C ALA A 56 3.05 -18.19 43.17
N LEU A 57 3.14 -18.04 41.84
CA LEU A 57 2.03 -18.42 40.94
C LEU A 57 1.64 -19.89 41.28
N PRO A 58 0.38 -20.38 41.32
CA PRO A 58 -0.90 -19.89 40.78
C PRO A 58 -2.04 -19.92 41.84
N PHE A 59 -2.47 -18.76 42.34
CA PHE A 59 -3.38 -18.71 43.49
C PHE A 59 -4.84 -18.35 43.16
N VAL A 60 -5.37 -18.81 42.02
CA VAL A 60 -6.84 -18.97 41.88
C VAL A 60 -7.23 -20.28 42.54
N GLY A 61 -6.64 -21.40 42.14
CA GLY A 61 -7.05 -22.73 42.61
C GLY A 61 -6.73 -23.09 44.07
N VAL A 62 -5.98 -22.27 44.83
CA VAL A 62 -5.65 -22.56 46.24
C VAL A 62 -6.23 -21.52 47.21
N ILE A 63 -6.28 -20.23 46.87
CA ILE A 63 -6.97 -19.17 47.65
C ILE A 63 -8.47 -19.27 47.43
N ALA A 64 -8.94 -19.57 46.20
CA ALA A 64 -10.35 -19.90 45.98
C ALA A 64 -10.71 -21.20 46.71
N LYS A 65 -9.90 -22.25 46.55
CA LYS A 65 -10.21 -23.58 47.12
C LYS A 65 -10.13 -23.65 48.65
N LYS A 66 -9.25 -22.89 49.32
CA LYS A 66 -9.20 -22.82 50.79
C LYS A 66 -10.01 -21.64 51.36
N GLY A 67 -10.06 -20.50 50.68
CA GLY A 67 -10.69 -19.27 51.19
C GLY A 67 -12.18 -19.16 50.90
N LEU A 68 -12.67 -19.63 49.75
CA LEU A 68 -14.11 -19.66 49.44
C LEU A 68 -14.81 -20.83 50.16
N GLY A 69 -14.14 -21.98 50.30
CA GLY A 69 -14.66 -23.13 51.06
C GLY A 69 -14.92 -22.86 52.56
N ILE A 70 -14.10 -22.02 53.21
CA ILE A 70 -14.26 -21.68 54.65
C ILE A 70 -15.47 -20.76 54.92
N LEU A 71 -15.93 -19.98 53.92
CA LEU A 71 -17.18 -19.21 54.05
C LEU A 71 -18.41 -20.13 54.15
N HIS A 72 -18.28 -21.40 53.75
CA HIS A 72 -19.35 -22.39 53.70
C HIS A 72 -19.31 -23.37 54.90
N ASP A 73 -18.11 -23.78 55.34
CA ASP A 73 -17.93 -24.83 56.36
C ASP A 73 -18.40 -24.47 57.78
N LYS A 74 -18.65 -23.19 58.11
CA LYS A 74 -19.00 -22.78 59.48
C LYS A 74 -20.49 -22.54 59.75
N THR A 75 -21.37 -22.48 58.74
CA THR A 75 -22.74 -21.96 58.95
C THR A 75 -23.90 -22.92 58.72
N ASN A 76 -23.75 -24.09 58.07
CA ASN A 76 -24.86 -25.03 57.82
C ASN A 76 -26.14 -24.35 57.25
N GLN A 77 -25.98 -23.20 56.59
CA GLN A 77 -27.03 -22.35 56.04
C GLN A 77 -26.78 -22.18 54.54
N LYS A 78 -27.86 -21.91 53.78
CA LYS A 78 -27.82 -21.68 52.33
C LYS A 78 -26.70 -20.70 51.96
N PRO A 79 -25.99 -20.91 50.83
CA PRO A 79 -24.92 -20.02 50.41
C PRO A 79 -25.44 -18.58 50.21
N GLU A 80 -24.89 -17.63 50.96
CA GLU A 80 -25.17 -16.19 50.78
C GLU A 80 -24.39 -15.68 49.57
N ILE A 81 -25.08 -15.56 48.43
CA ILE A 81 -24.52 -15.14 47.14
C ILE A 81 -23.80 -13.79 47.28
N GLU A 82 -24.29 -12.89 48.13
CA GLU A 82 -23.67 -11.57 48.36
C GLU A 82 -22.26 -11.66 48.95
N LYS A 83 -22.02 -12.60 49.87
CA LYS A 83 -20.70 -12.82 50.46
C LYS A 83 -19.72 -13.42 49.46
N TRP A 84 -20.21 -14.33 48.62
CA TRP A 84 -19.39 -14.93 47.55
C TRP A 84 -18.96 -13.86 46.54
N VAL A 85 -19.93 -13.08 46.02
CA VAL A 85 -19.68 -12.00 45.05
C VAL A 85 -18.72 -10.94 45.60
N ALA A 86 -18.83 -10.60 46.89
CA ALA A 86 -17.95 -9.63 47.54
C ALA A 86 -16.47 -10.05 47.59
N VAL A 87 -16.17 -11.35 47.44
CA VAL A 87 -14.79 -11.90 47.47
C VAL A 87 -14.35 -12.34 46.09
N ALA A 88 -15.16 -13.12 45.38
CA ALA A 88 -14.81 -13.72 44.10
C ALA A 88 -14.65 -12.67 42.97
N CYS A 89 -15.56 -11.70 42.86
CA CYS A 89 -15.51 -10.73 41.76
C CYS A 89 -14.29 -9.79 41.84
N PRO A 90 -13.89 -9.24 43.01
CA PRO A 90 -12.65 -8.47 43.11
C PRO A 90 -11.39 -9.29 42.79
N ILE A 91 -11.33 -10.58 43.20
CA ILE A 91 -10.22 -11.48 42.85
C ILE A 91 -10.17 -11.70 41.33
N ALA A 92 -11.32 -11.97 40.72
CA ALA A 92 -11.44 -12.11 39.27
C ALA A 92 -11.01 -10.83 38.53
N TYR A 93 -11.36 -9.66 39.06
CA TYR A 93 -11.00 -8.36 38.49
C TYR A 93 -9.50 -8.10 38.52
N ILE A 94 -8.84 -8.41 39.65
CA ILE A 94 -7.38 -8.32 39.76
C ILE A 94 -6.69 -9.27 38.78
N ASN A 95 -7.20 -10.49 38.62
CA ASN A 95 -6.63 -11.46 37.68
C ASN A 95 -6.77 -10.98 36.23
N SER A 96 -7.93 -10.42 35.89
CA SER A 96 -8.15 -9.78 34.59
C SER A 96 -7.13 -8.66 34.32
N PHE A 97 -6.93 -7.76 35.29
CA PHE A 97 -5.90 -6.72 35.17
C PHE A 97 -4.49 -7.29 35.05
N ASN A 98 -4.13 -8.26 35.88
CA ASN A 98 -2.81 -8.86 35.87
C ASN A 98 -2.51 -9.57 34.53
N THR A 99 -3.46 -10.32 33.98
CA THR A 99 -3.30 -10.93 32.65
C THR A 99 -3.11 -9.87 31.57
N LEU A 100 -3.86 -8.77 31.65
CA LEU A 100 -3.71 -7.65 30.72
C LEU A 100 -2.32 -6.99 30.82
N VAL A 101 -1.81 -6.78 32.04
CA VAL A 101 -0.46 -6.28 32.31
C VAL A 101 0.60 -7.26 31.79
N GLN A 102 0.45 -8.56 32.04
CA GLN A 102 1.39 -9.58 31.57
C GLN A 102 1.48 -9.65 30.04
N ARG A 103 0.38 -9.37 29.34
CA ARG A 103 0.33 -9.32 27.87
C ARG A 103 0.95 -8.03 27.29
N ASN A 104 1.02 -6.95 28.06
CA ASN A 104 1.37 -5.62 27.56
C ASN A 104 2.67 -5.07 28.18
N VAL A 105 3.77 -5.12 27.43
CA VAL A 105 5.09 -4.63 27.88
C VAL A 105 5.04 -3.14 28.26
N TRP A 106 4.39 -2.30 27.45
CA TRP A 106 4.27 -0.85 27.74
C TRP A 106 3.59 -0.56 29.09
N LEU A 107 2.62 -1.40 29.47
CA LEU A 107 1.88 -1.24 30.72
C LEU A 107 2.75 -1.70 31.90
N GLN A 108 3.56 -2.76 31.71
CA GLN A 108 4.55 -3.19 32.70
C GLN A 108 5.58 -2.10 32.97
N GLU A 109 6.18 -1.54 31.92
CA GLU A 109 7.20 -0.49 32.05
C GLU A 109 6.67 0.75 32.78
N ARG A 110 5.48 1.23 32.41
CA ARG A 110 4.82 2.38 33.07
C ARG A 110 4.55 2.12 34.54
N LEU A 111 4.09 0.92 34.89
CA LEU A 111 3.83 0.54 36.28
C LEU A 111 5.13 0.40 37.10
N ASN A 112 6.22 -0.07 36.48
CA ASN A 112 7.49 -0.28 37.18
C ASN A 112 8.26 1.03 37.50
N VAL A 113 8.10 2.07 36.67
CA VAL A 113 8.92 3.31 36.77
C VAL A 113 8.52 4.25 37.93
N GLN A 114 7.29 4.21 38.45
CA GLN A 114 6.81 5.24 39.40
C GLN A 114 6.48 4.77 40.83
N ILE A 115 6.52 3.47 41.15
CA ILE A 115 6.18 2.98 42.50
C ILE A 115 7.40 3.02 43.46
N ALA A 116 8.36 3.90 43.21
CA ALA A 116 9.54 4.07 44.07
C ALA A 116 9.35 5.16 45.16
N GLU A 117 8.45 6.13 45.03
CA GLU A 117 8.50 7.31 45.92
C GLU A 117 7.19 7.86 46.54
N GLN A 118 5.99 7.32 46.28
CA GLN A 118 4.78 7.85 46.96
C GLN A 118 3.82 6.77 47.48
N GLY A 119 3.51 6.86 48.77
CA GLY A 119 2.62 5.93 49.47
C GLY A 119 1.16 6.05 49.03
N VAL A 120 0.70 5.10 48.22
CA VAL A 120 -0.70 4.94 47.75
C VAL A 120 -1.68 4.47 48.87
N LYS A 121 -1.26 4.49 50.14
CA LYS A 121 -1.80 3.63 51.22
C LYS A 121 -3.13 4.03 51.88
N SER A 122 -3.76 5.17 51.57
CA SER A 122 -4.92 5.63 52.40
C SER A 122 -6.15 6.20 51.69
N GLU A 123 -6.14 6.41 50.37
CA GLU A 123 -7.22 7.16 49.69
C GLU A 123 -8.30 6.30 49.01
N PHE A 124 -8.09 4.99 48.87
CA PHE A 124 -8.96 4.13 48.06
C PHE A 124 -9.89 3.20 48.86
N ASN A 125 -10.16 3.52 50.14
CA ASN A 125 -11.00 2.68 51.02
C ASN A 125 -12.53 2.73 50.74
N GLN A 126 -12.97 3.36 49.63
CA GLN A 126 -14.39 3.51 49.31
C GLN A 126 -15.09 2.19 48.98
N LEU A 127 -14.35 1.19 48.45
CA LEU A 127 -14.93 -0.11 48.06
C LEU A 127 -15.46 -0.92 49.24
N GLY A 128 -14.87 -0.76 50.43
CA GLY A 128 -15.31 -1.47 51.63
C GLY A 128 -16.65 -0.96 52.21
N GLU A 129 -17.02 0.29 51.94
CA GLU A 129 -18.27 0.89 52.45
C GLU A 129 -19.49 0.54 51.59
N LEU A 130 -19.31 -0.19 50.48
CA LEU A 130 -20.40 -0.70 49.64
C LEU A 130 -21.20 -1.80 50.34
N GLU A 131 -22.53 -1.72 50.18
CA GLU A 131 -23.48 -2.73 50.62
C GLU A 131 -24.03 -3.50 49.42
N LEU A 132 -24.00 -4.82 49.49
CA LEU A 132 -24.56 -5.72 48.47
C LEU A 132 -25.81 -6.42 49.02
N ASN A 133 -26.92 -6.36 48.28
CA ASN A 133 -28.08 -7.25 48.43
C ASN A 133 -28.10 -8.31 47.31
N ASN A 134 -28.96 -9.32 47.44
CA ASN A 134 -29.12 -10.36 46.43
C ASN A 134 -29.26 -9.81 44.99
N ASN A 135 -30.15 -8.84 44.74
CA ASN A 135 -30.30 -8.28 43.39
C ASN A 135 -29.01 -7.63 42.85
N GLN A 136 -28.23 -6.96 43.68
CA GLN A 136 -26.96 -6.35 43.29
C GLN A 136 -25.88 -7.41 43.06
N ALA A 137 -25.89 -8.49 43.84
CA ALA A 137 -24.98 -9.63 43.67
C ALA A 137 -25.30 -10.42 42.39
N GLU A 138 -26.58 -10.69 42.13
CA GLU A 138 -27.07 -11.28 40.88
C GLU A 138 -26.70 -10.42 39.66
N LYS A 139 -26.85 -9.10 39.77
CA LYS A 139 -26.44 -8.18 38.71
C LYS A 139 -24.93 -8.20 38.48
N ALA A 140 -24.11 -8.33 39.52
CA ALA A 140 -22.65 -8.44 39.38
C ALA A 140 -22.21 -9.74 38.71
N LEU A 141 -23.01 -10.81 38.80
CA LEU A 141 -22.75 -12.08 38.12
C LEU A 141 -23.26 -12.10 36.68
N THR A 142 -24.36 -11.41 36.38
CA THR A 142 -24.98 -11.37 35.05
C THR A 142 -24.45 -10.27 34.14
N ASP A 143 -24.18 -9.08 34.68
CA ASP A 143 -23.63 -7.91 33.98
C ASP A 143 -22.69 -7.15 34.92
N PHE A 144 -21.49 -7.70 35.08
CA PHE A 144 -20.47 -7.15 35.96
C PHE A 144 -20.13 -5.69 35.61
N CYS A 145 -20.01 -5.37 34.32
CA CYS A 145 -19.67 -4.04 33.81
C CYS A 145 -20.63 -2.94 34.28
N ASN A 146 -21.94 -3.21 34.28
CA ASN A 146 -22.97 -2.25 34.71
C ASN A 146 -23.44 -2.47 36.16
N SER A 147 -22.79 -3.37 36.89
CA SER A 147 -23.03 -3.57 38.32
C SER A 147 -22.39 -2.46 39.15
N ILE A 148 -22.95 -2.21 40.33
CA ILE A 148 -22.41 -1.20 41.27
C ILE A 148 -20.98 -1.59 41.69
N LEU A 149 -20.72 -2.89 41.86
CA LEU A 149 -19.40 -3.40 42.22
C LEU A 149 -18.36 -3.18 41.10
N GLY A 150 -18.71 -3.50 39.85
CA GLY A 150 -17.84 -3.29 38.70
C GLY A 150 -17.55 -1.81 38.42
N GLN A 151 -18.55 -0.94 38.59
CA GLN A 151 -18.36 0.52 38.48
C GLN A 151 -17.41 1.06 39.55
N ALA A 152 -17.55 0.60 40.80
CA ALA A 152 -16.67 1.00 41.89
C ALA A 152 -15.21 0.53 41.67
N LEU A 153 -15.02 -0.72 41.26
CA LEU A 153 -13.70 -1.26 40.93
C LEU A 153 -13.04 -0.50 39.76
N ASN A 154 -13.80 -0.20 38.71
CA ASN A 154 -13.32 0.60 37.58
C ASN A 154 -12.89 2.01 37.98
N GLN A 155 -13.65 2.69 38.84
CA GLN A 155 -13.29 4.04 39.31
C GLN A 155 -11.98 4.03 40.09
N GLN A 156 -11.75 3.02 40.93
CA GLN A 156 -10.52 2.90 41.69
C GLN A 156 -9.33 2.57 40.80
N LEU A 157 -9.48 1.61 39.88
CA LEU A 157 -8.41 1.29 38.93
C LEU A 157 -8.09 2.49 38.03
N LEU A 158 -9.09 3.25 37.59
CA LEU A 158 -8.89 4.49 36.81
C LEU A 158 -7.98 5.47 37.56
N ALA A 159 -8.34 5.78 38.80
CA ALA A 159 -7.60 6.72 39.64
C ALA A 159 -6.19 6.20 40.01
N TYR A 160 -6.03 4.89 40.17
CA TYR A 160 -4.72 4.26 40.33
C TYR A 160 -3.84 4.46 39.08
N LEU A 161 -4.35 4.14 37.88
CA LEU A 161 -3.60 4.28 36.63
C LEU A 161 -3.21 5.74 36.34
N GLN A 162 -4.11 6.70 36.64
CA GLN A 162 -3.82 8.12 36.53
C GLN A 162 -2.67 8.57 37.44
N LYS A 163 -2.62 8.07 38.68
CA LYS A 163 -1.53 8.36 39.62
C LYS A 163 -0.18 7.82 39.14
N VAL A 164 -0.18 6.71 38.41
CA VAL A 164 1.02 6.10 37.81
C VAL A 164 1.35 6.73 36.44
N GLY A 165 0.80 7.90 36.14
CA GLY A 165 1.14 8.69 34.95
C GLY A 165 0.54 8.18 33.65
N ILE A 166 -0.49 7.33 33.70
CA ILE A 166 -1.26 6.91 32.52
C ILE A 166 -2.38 7.92 32.28
N ALA A 167 -2.45 8.47 31.07
CA ALA A 167 -3.47 9.45 30.72
C ALA A 167 -4.90 8.88 30.89
N GLU A 168 -5.84 9.71 31.35
CA GLU A 168 -7.22 9.31 31.67
C GLU A 168 -7.90 8.55 30.52
N ASN A 169 -7.68 9.02 29.29
CA ASN A 169 -8.25 8.43 28.09
C ASN A 169 -7.74 7.00 27.79
N ILE A 170 -6.50 6.67 28.18
CA ILE A 170 -5.94 5.32 28.08
C ILE A 170 -6.38 4.49 29.29
N ALA A 171 -6.35 5.06 30.48
CA ALA A 171 -6.79 4.39 31.71
C ALA A 171 -8.28 3.96 31.62
N SER A 172 -9.14 4.77 30.99
CA SER A 172 -10.54 4.42 30.74
C SER A 172 -10.73 3.25 29.77
N ILE A 173 -9.82 3.06 28.81
CA ILE A 173 -9.85 1.92 27.90
C ILE A 173 -9.46 0.67 28.69
N VAL A 174 -8.34 0.73 29.41
CA VAL A 174 -7.83 -0.37 30.25
C VAL A 174 -8.89 -0.86 31.22
N THR A 175 -9.53 0.03 31.99
CA THR A 175 -10.58 -0.35 32.95
C THR A 175 -11.78 -1.03 32.29
N GLY A 176 -12.20 -0.56 31.10
CA GLY A 176 -13.28 -1.19 30.33
C GLY A 176 -12.98 -2.64 29.94
N TRP A 177 -11.77 -2.90 29.45
CA TRP A 177 -11.32 -4.24 29.08
C TRP A 177 -11.14 -5.16 30.28
N VAL A 178 -10.62 -4.63 31.39
CA VAL A 178 -10.49 -5.38 32.64
C VAL A 178 -11.86 -5.83 33.15
N ALA A 179 -12.84 -4.92 33.18
CA ALA A 179 -14.19 -5.25 33.61
C ALA A 179 -14.84 -6.33 32.72
N TRP A 180 -14.65 -6.23 31.41
CA TRP A 180 -15.16 -7.22 30.45
C TRP A 180 -14.52 -8.60 30.62
N ASP A 181 -13.19 -8.68 30.76
CA ASP A 181 -12.47 -9.96 30.89
C ASP A 181 -12.59 -10.56 32.31
N THR A 182 -13.03 -9.78 33.30
CA THR A 182 -13.25 -10.23 34.69
C THR A 182 -14.13 -11.48 34.75
N TYR A 183 -15.17 -11.56 33.91
CA TYR A 183 -16.09 -12.69 33.89
C TYR A 183 -15.40 -14.03 33.60
N ASN A 184 -14.40 -14.08 32.69
CA ASN A 184 -13.65 -15.30 32.40
C ASN A 184 -13.00 -15.89 33.66
N TYR A 185 -12.57 -15.03 34.60
CA TYR A 185 -11.98 -15.48 35.85
C TYR A 185 -13.02 -15.82 36.92
N ILE A 186 -14.20 -15.19 36.88
CA ILE A 186 -15.35 -15.62 37.69
C ILE A 186 -15.73 -17.06 37.28
N GLU A 187 -15.79 -17.36 35.98
CA GLU A 187 -16.04 -18.72 35.45
C GLU A 187 -15.01 -19.74 35.93
N GLN A 188 -13.72 -19.38 35.90
CA GLN A 188 -12.67 -20.24 36.45
C GLN A 188 -12.84 -20.48 37.96
N LEU A 189 -13.23 -19.46 38.73
CA LEU A 189 -13.46 -19.57 40.17
C LEU A 189 -14.64 -20.53 40.48
N PHE A 190 -15.69 -20.55 39.66
CA PHE A 190 -16.80 -21.49 39.82
C PHE A 190 -16.39 -22.96 39.76
N SER A 191 -15.35 -23.29 38.99
CA SER A 191 -14.86 -24.68 38.87
C SER A 191 -14.27 -25.24 40.18
N TYR A 192 -14.05 -24.39 41.19
CA TYR A 192 -13.49 -24.76 42.51
C TYR A 192 -14.53 -24.86 43.62
N GLU A 193 -15.81 -24.54 43.36
CA GLU A 193 -16.88 -24.50 44.36
C GLU A 193 -17.61 -25.84 44.56
N SER A 194 -18.38 -25.97 45.65
CA SER A 194 -19.24 -27.13 45.92
C SER A 194 -20.37 -27.26 44.88
N GLU A 195 -20.91 -28.47 44.73
CA GLU A 195 -21.95 -28.77 43.74
C GLU A 195 -23.24 -27.98 43.98
N ASP A 196 -23.60 -27.72 45.25
CA ASP A 196 -24.75 -26.91 45.65
C ASP A 196 -24.66 -25.44 45.18
N VAL A 197 -23.47 -24.85 45.28
CA VAL A 197 -23.20 -23.47 44.83
C VAL A 197 -23.23 -23.40 43.30
N ARG A 198 -22.67 -24.40 42.61
CA ARG A 198 -22.72 -24.49 41.15
C ARG A 198 -24.14 -24.59 40.62
N GLN A 199 -25.00 -25.41 41.24
CA GLN A 199 -26.42 -25.51 40.86
C GLN A 199 -27.18 -24.21 41.10
N THR A 200 -26.87 -23.51 42.19
CA THR A 200 -27.52 -22.23 42.52
C THR A 200 -27.16 -21.12 41.52
N LEU A 201 -25.92 -21.13 41.03
CA LEU A 201 -25.37 -20.05 40.20
C LEU A 201 -25.38 -20.36 38.69
N SER A 202 -25.63 -21.61 38.28
CA SER A 202 -25.58 -22.04 36.87
C SER A 202 -26.52 -21.24 35.96
N LEU A 203 -27.73 -20.92 36.41
CA LEU A 203 -28.67 -20.11 35.63
C LEU A 203 -28.16 -18.68 35.39
N MET A 204 -27.48 -18.09 36.38
CA MET A 204 -26.90 -16.75 36.28
C MET A 204 -25.67 -16.74 35.36
N ILE A 205 -24.88 -17.81 35.38
CA ILE A 205 -23.72 -18.02 34.49
C ILE A 205 -24.17 -18.11 33.03
N THR A 206 -25.21 -18.89 32.74
CA THR A 206 -25.76 -18.99 31.37
C THR A 206 -26.29 -17.64 30.90
N ALA A 207 -27.03 -16.91 31.76
CA ALA A 207 -27.52 -15.57 31.43
C ALA A 207 -26.37 -14.57 31.17
N ALA A 208 -25.29 -14.64 31.95
CA ALA A 208 -24.11 -13.81 31.74
C ALA A 208 -23.36 -14.14 30.44
N GLN A 209 -23.28 -15.41 30.07
CA GLN A 209 -22.72 -15.85 28.78
C GLN A 209 -23.52 -15.29 27.59
N GLU A 210 -24.86 -15.26 27.67
CA GLU A 210 -25.73 -14.67 26.65
C GLU A 210 -25.56 -13.15 26.53
N VAL A 211 -25.48 -12.44 27.67
CA VAL A 211 -25.22 -10.99 27.68
C VAL A 211 -23.88 -10.70 27.01
N ARG A 212 -22.83 -11.45 27.38
CA ARG A 212 -21.47 -11.26 26.88
C ARG A 212 -21.30 -11.62 25.41
N ALA A 213 -21.97 -12.66 24.93
CA ALA A 213 -21.96 -13.05 23.52
C ALA A 213 -22.47 -11.91 22.61
N ASN A 214 -23.32 -11.03 23.15
CA ASN A 214 -23.88 -9.87 22.47
C ASN A 214 -23.12 -8.55 22.73
N GLU A 215 -22.03 -8.58 23.50
CA GLU A 215 -21.24 -7.39 23.82
C GLU A 215 -20.22 -7.02 22.73
N LYS A 216 -19.98 -5.71 22.62
CA LYS A 216 -19.04 -5.11 21.66
C LYS A 216 -17.64 -5.73 21.73
N TYR A 217 -17.10 -5.94 22.93
CA TYR A 217 -15.76 -6.50 23.12
C TYR A 217 -15.63 -7.96 22.68
N ALA A 218 -16.69 -8.76 22.84
CA ALA A 218 -16.69 -10.15 22.37
C ALA A 218 -16.62 -10.23 20.84
N SER A 219 -17.37 -9.36 20.15
CA SER A 219 -17.28 -9.24 18.69
C SER A 219 -15.91 -8.75 18.22
N ILE A 220 -15.27 -7.82 18.96
CA ILE A 220 -13.90 -7.36 18.67
C ILE A 220 -12.89 -8.49 18.84
N GLU A 221 -12.92 -9.24 19.94
CA GLU A 221 -12.00 -10.36 20.17
C GLU A 221 -12.15 -11.47 19.13
N SER A 222 -13.39 -11.76 18.71
CA SER A 222 -13.65 -12.69 17.60
C SER A 222 -13.00 -12.20 16.30
N TYR A 223 -13.17 -10.91 15.96
CA TYR A 223 -12.52 -10.31 14.79
C TYR A 223 -11.00 -10.38 14.87
N LEU A 224 -10.40 -10.04 16.03
CA LEU A 224 -8.95 -10.10 16.23
C LEU A 224 -8.41 -11.53 16.09
N LYS A 225 -9.17 -12.52 16.56
CA LYS A 225 -8.79 -13.94 16.46
C LYS A 225 -8.94 -14.50 15.04
N GLU A 226 -10.01 -14.14 14.32
CA GLU A 226 -10.29 -14.74 13.01
C GLU A 226 -9.68 -13.95 11.84
N GLN A 227 -9.65 -12.61 11.89
CA GLN A 227 -9.18 -11.78 10.77
C GLN A 227 -7.72 -11.32 10.92
N ILE A 228 -7.22 -11.15 12.15
CA ILE A 228 -5.89 -10.57 12.42
C ILE A 228 -4.85 -11.60 12.88
N SER A 229 -5.24 -12.65 13.60
CA SER A 229 -4.32 -13.69 14.05
C SER A 229 -3.82 -14.57 12.88
N PRO A 230 -2.54 -15.01 12.88
CA PRO A 230 -2.03 -15.98 11.92
C PRO A 230 -2.52 -17.42 12.15
N SER A 231 -3.29 -17.65 13.21
CA SER A 231 -3.90 -18.95 13.54
C SER A 231 -5.40 -18.78 13.81
N PRO A 232 -6.20 -18.45 12.78
CA PRO A 232 -7.65 -18.35 12.91
C PRO A 232 -8.28 -19.73 13.14
N SER A 233 -9.47 -19.77 13.77
CA SER A 233 -10.19 -21.03 13.98
C SER A 233 -10.83 -21.51 12.67
N ASN A 234 -11.18 -20.59 11.77
CA ASN A 234 -11.74 -20.91 10.46
C ASN A 234 -10.65 -21.40 9.47
N PRO A 235 -10.73 -22.64 8.97
CA PRO A 235 -9.75 -23.19 8.02
C PRO A 235 -9.59 -22.39 6.73
N LEU A 236 -10.66 -21.75 6.23
CA LEU A 236 -10.62 -20.93 5.02
C LEU A 236 -9.79 -19.65 5.19
N LEU A 237 -9.62 -19.18 6.43
CA LEU A 237 -8.82 -17.99 6.75
C LEU A 237 -7.34 -18.33 6.93
N ILE A 238 -6.99 -19.60 7.23
CA ILE A 238 -5.59 -20.05 7.36
C ILE A 238 -4.83 -19.84 6.05
N GLU A 239 -5.47 -20.13 4.91
CA GLU A 239 -4.91 -19.93 3.57
C GLU A 239 -4.55 -18.47 3.23
N ARG A 240 -5.06 -17.49 4.00
CA ARG A 240 -4.67 -16.07 3.85
C ARG A 240 -3.29 -15.77 4.46
N TRP A 241 -2.80 -16.66 5.31
CA TRP A 241 -1.51 -16.53 6.00
C TRP A 241 -0.41 -17.39 5.40
N LYS A 242 -0.73 -18.35 4.52
CA LYS A 242 0.27 -19.13 3.78
C LYS A 242 0.95 -18.30 2.70
N VAL A 243 2.23 -18.61 2.44
CA VAL A 243 2.99 -17.99 1.35
C VAL A 243 2.81 -18.83 0.09
N ILE A 244 2.06 -18.32 -0.90
CA ILE A 244 1.98 -18.85 -2.28
C ILE A 244 2.06 -20.39 -2.38
N GLY A 245 1.06 -21.09 -1.85
CA GLY A 245 0.97 -22.56 -1.97
C GLY A 245 1.98 -23.36 -1.15
N GLU A 246 2.80 -22.70 -0.33
CA GLU A 246 3.68 -23.34 0.66
C GLU A 246 2.91 -23.68 1.95
N GLU A 247 3.41 -24.66 2.69
CA GLU A 247 2.82 -25.08 3.97
C GLU A 247 3.09 -24.11 5.12
N PHE A 248 4.15 -23.30 5.02
CA PHE A 248 4.53 -22.33 6.05
C PHE A 248 3.77 -21.00 5.91
N LYS A 249 3.70 -20.26 7.02
CA LYS A 249 2.97 -18.99 7.14
C LYS A 249 3.88 -17.78 7.03
N ILE A 250 3.30 -16.64 6.62
CA ILE A 250 3.97 -15.34 6.47
C ILE A 250 4.86 -14.96 7.68
N PRO A 251 4.41 -15.10 8.96
CA PRO A 251 5.24 -14.71 10.09
C PRO A 251 6.56 -15.49 10.22
N GLU A 252 6.65 -16.69 9.63
CA GLU A 252 7.84 -17.55 9.73
C GLU A 252 8.98 -17.07 8.81
N ILE A 253 8.65 -16.36 7.73
CA ILE A 253 9.63 -15.83 6.77
C ILE A 253 9.77 -14.30 6.83
N TYR A 254 8.83 -13.61 7.48
CA TYR A 254 8.78 -12.15 7.52
C TYR A 254 10.02 -11.51 8.15
N VAL A 255 10.40 -10.34 7.63
CA VAL A 255 11.45 -9.48 8.16
C VAL A 255 10.93 -8.04 8.26
N PRO A 256 11.36 -7.27 9.28
CA PRO A 256 10.95 -5.86 9.42
C PRO A 256 11.36 -5.04 8.18
N LEU A 257 10.48 -4.12 7.78
CA LEU A 257 10.71 -3.25 6.63
C LEU A 257 11.32 -1.92 7.05
N LYS A 258 12.18 -1.40 6.19
CA LYS A 258 12.76 -0.06 6.29
C LYS A 258 12.05 0.91 5.35
N ALA A 259 12.05 2.19 5.67
CA ALA A 259 11.40 3.21 4.84
C ALA A 259 12.16 4.54 4.81
N TYR A 260 11.98 5.27 3.72
CA TYR A 260 12.37 6.67 3.56
C TYR A 260 11.21 7.59 3.93
N LEU A 261 11.51 8.72 4.57
CA LEU A 261 10.51 9.74 4.88
C LEU A 261 10.37 10.72 3.72
N LEU A 262 9.13 10.95 3.29
CA LEU A 262 8.83 11.82 2.16
C LEU A 262 8.08 13.09 2.60
N ASP A 263 8.23 14.14 1.80
CA ASP A 263 7.47 15.38 1.91
C ASP A 263 6.14 15.31 1.15
N SER A 264 5.39 16.42 1.19
CA SER A 264 4.09 16.52 0.51
C SER A 264 4.21 16.32 -1.01
N ASN A 265 5.36 16.67 -1.59
CA ASN A 265 5.65 16.56 -3.02
C ASN A 265 6.15 15.16 -3.39
N GLY A 266 6.44 14.31 -2.40
CA GLY A 266 7.00 12.97 -2.61
C GLY A 266 8.52 12.95 -2.67
N GLU A 267 9.19 14.04 -2.30
CA GLU A 267 10.64 14.11 -2.23
C GLU A 267 11.16 13.67 -0.86
N LEU A 268 12.41 13.21 -0.81
CA LEU A 268 13.05 12.75 0.42
C LEU A 268 13.23 13.93 1.40
N LYS A 269 12.53 13.89 2.54
CA LYS A 269 12.73 14.87 3.65
C LYS A 269 14.16 14.80 4.19
N GLU A 270 14.66 13.57 4.34
CA GLU A 270 16.01 13.27 4.82
C GLU A 270 16.52 12.00 4.12
N LYS A 271 17.85 11.87 3.98
CA LYS A 271 18.47 10.63 3.46
C LYS A 271 18.51 9.50 4.49
N SER A 272 17.96 9.70 5.68
CA SER A 272 17.92 8.73 6.77
C SER A 272 16.84 7.67 6.50
N VAL A 273 17.19 6.41 6.74
CA VAL A 273 16.26 5.28 6.62
C VAL A 273 15.76 4.94 8.02
N VAL A 274 14.45 4.80 8.17
CA VAL A 274 13.80 4.44 9.44
C VAL A 274 13.31 3.00 9.41
N ASP A 275 13.22 2.36 10.58
CA ASP A 275 12.45 1.13 10.73
C ASP A 275 10.96 1.48 10.68
N LEU A 276 10.25 0.93 9.69
CA LEU A 276 8.89 1.37 9.37
C LEU A 276 7.91 1.07 10.51
N GLU A 277 7.96 -0.12 11.09
CA GLU A 277 7.02 -0.50 12.14
C GLU A 277 7.24 0.29 13.43
N ASN A 278 8.51 0.47 13.82
CA ASN A 278 8.85 1.27 15.00
C ASN A 278 8.49 2.73 14.78
N TRP A 279 8.80 3.29 13.60
CA TRP A 279 8.43 4.66 13.27
C TRP A 279 6.91 4.87 13.30
N VAL A 280 6.11 3.98 12.70
CA VAL A 280 4.64 4.09 12.78
C VAL A 280 4.17 3.99 14.23
N THR A 281 4.74 3.08 15.02
CA THR A 281 4.41 2.94 16.45
C THR A 281 4.74 4.22 17.24
N GLU A 282 5.86 4.87 16.96
CA GLU A 282 6.22 6.17 17.55
C GLU A 282 5.22 7.26 17.14
N GLN A 283 4.77 7.29 15.89
CA GLN A 283 3.74 8.24 15.44
C GLN A 283 2.40 8.02 16.14
N LEU A 284 2.05 6.78 16.49
CA LEU A 284 0.85 6.48 17.29
C LEU A 284 0.95 6.99 18.74
N ASN A 285 2.17 7.18 19.26
CA ASN A 285 2.44 7.53 20.65
C ASN A 285 2.63 9.03 20.91
N LYS A 286 2.85 9.86 19.89
CA LYS A 286 2.95 11.32 20.04
C LYS A 286 1.59 11.90 20.46
N SER A 287 1.55 12.69 21.55
CA SER A 287 0.32 13.07 22.26
C SER A 287 -0.62 14.01 21.49
N GLU A 288 -1.93 13.75 21.67
CA GLU A 288 -3.13 14.40 21.09
C GLU A 288 -3.36 14.20 19.58
N ILE A 289 -3.92 13.02 19.27
CA ILE A 289 -4.60 12.65 18.01
C ILE A 289 -3.86 13.20 16.80
N ASN A 290 -2.86 12.45 16.35
CA ASN A 290 -2.15 12.73 15.13
C ASN A 290 -3.18 13.00 14.01
N ARG A 291 -3.37 14.26 13.63
CA ARG A 291 -4.33 14.63 12.58
C ARG A 291 -3.84 14.20 11.21
N GLN A 292 -2.69 13.54 11.12
CA GLN A 292 -2.11 13.08 9.88
C GLN A 292 -2.58 11.67 9.52
N VAL A 293 -2.78 11.44 8.24
CA VAL A 293 -2.97 10.11 7.65
C VAL A 293 -1.60 9.63 7.20
N ILE A 294 -1.21 8.42 7.59
CA ILE A 294 0.08 7.84 7.17
C ILE A 294 -0.14 7.14 5.82
N PHE A 295 0.57 7.58 4.79
CA PHE A 295 0.54 6.98 3.46
C PHE A 295 1.84 6.23 3.17
N ILE A 296 1.77 4.91 3.12
CA ILE A 296 2.91 4.02 2.86
C ILE A 296 2.91 3.64 1.38
N GLN A 297 3.86 4.19 0.63
CA GLN A 297 4.03 3.91 -0.79
C GLN A 297 5.15 2.91 -1.06
N ALA A 298 4.99 2.10 -2.10
CA ALA A 298 6.08 1.26 -2.64
C ALA A 298 5.71 0.69 -4.01
N SER A 299 6.72 0.26 -4.78
CA SER A 299 6.52 -0.56 -5.98
C SER A 299 5.83 -1.91 -5.65
N PRO A 300 5.31 -2.63 -6.66
CA PRO A 300 4.79 -3.99 -6.48
C PRO A 300 5.84 -4.94 -5.87
N GLY A 301 5.42 -5.97 -5.15
CA GLY A 301 6.35 -6.95 -4.55
C GLY A 301 7.15 -6.47 -3.33
N ARG A 302 7.11 -5.17 -2.98
CA ARG A 302 7.81 -4.58 -1.82
C ARG A 302 7.25 -4.93 -0.44
N GLY A 303 6.16 -5.68 -0.38
CA GLY A 303 5.62 -6.20 0.88
C GLY A 303 4.56 -5.33 1.56
N LYS A 304 3.97 -4.33 0.90
CA LYS A 304 2.90 -3.47 1.47
C LYS A 304 1.79 -4.25 2.18
N SER A 305 1.15 -5.19 1.48
CA SER A 305 0.05 -5.97 2.05
C SER A 305 0.50 -6.96 3.12
N VAL A 306 1.74 -7.44 3.05
CA VAL A 306 2.34 -8.28 4.09
C VAL A 306 2.61 -7.46 5.34
N TYR A 307 3.14 -6.25 5.19
CA TYR A 307 3.30 -5.27 6.26
C TYR A 307 1.96 -4.96 6.93
N CYS A 308 0.89 -4.68 6.17
CA CYS A 308 -0.43 -4.42 6.74
C CYS A 308 -0.90 -5.54 7.68
N LYS A 309 -0.71 -6.81 7.28
CA LYS A 309 -1.06 -7.96 8.10
C LYS A 309 -0.15 -8.10 9.33
N MET A 310 1.15 -8.01 9.14
CA MET A 310 2.12 -8.20 10.22
C MET A 310 2.06 -7.07 11.25
N PHE A 311 1.85 -5.84 10.79
CA PHE A 311 1.65 -4.70 11.66
C PHE A 311 0.32 -4.79 12.42
N ALA A 312 -0.77 -5.21 11.77
CA ALA A 312 -2.03 -5.48 12.47
C ALA A 312 -1.87 -6.54 13.56
N GLU A 313 -1.15 -7.64 13.29
CA GLU A 313 -0.84 -8.67 14.28
C GLU A 313 0.06 -8.14 15.41
N ARG A 314 1.01 -7.26 15.10
CA ARG A 314 1.84 -6.57 16.11
C ARG A 314 0.99 -5.69 17.01
N VAL A 315 0.08 -4.89 16.44
CA VAL A 315 -0.86 -4.07 17.20
C VAL A 315 -1.74 -4.95 18.10
N ARG A 316 -2.25 -6.07 17.60
CA ARG A 316 -3.03 -7.04 18.39
C ARG A 316 -2.25 -7.61 19.57
N LYS A 317 -0.95 -7.85 19.43
CA LYS A 317 -0.09 -8.44 20.47
C LYS A 317 0.45 -7.43 21.47
N GLU A 318 0.84 -6.25 21.00
CA GLU A 318 1.67 -5.31 21.76
C GLU A 318 0.94 -4.03 22.16
N LEU A 319 -0.05 -3.59 21.37
CA LEU A 319 -0.72 -2.29 21.56
C LEU A 319 -2.20 -2.43 21.96
N HIS A 320 -2.81 -3.59 21.75
CA HIS A 320 -4.16 -3.89 22.23
C HIS A 320 -4.17 -3.99 23.76
N PRO A 321 -5.03 -3.24 24.48
CA PRO A 321 -6.30 -2.68 24.00
C PRO A 321 -6.31 -1.19 23.63
N ILE A 322 -5.16 -0.49 23.68
CA ILE A 322 -5.11 0.94 23.32
C ILE A 322 -5.57 1.14 21.88
N TRP A 323 -5.10 0.28 20.98
CA TRP A 323 -5.44 0.30 19.56
C TRP A 323 -6.05 -1.04 19.15
N ILE A 324 -7.20 -0.97 18.49
CA ILE A 324 -7.86 -2.10 17.85
C ILE A 324 -7.54 -2.02 16.34
N PRO A 325 -6.69 -2.91 15.80
CA PRO A 325 -6.37 -2.90 14.39
C PRO A 325 -7.58 -3.36 13.57
N ILE A 326 -7.96 -2.58 12.55
CA ILE A 326 -8.98 -2.93 11.57
C ILE A 326 -8.32 -2.96 10.20
N LEU A 327 -8.14 -4.15 9.64
CA LEU A 327 -7.55 -4.36 8.32
C LEU A 327 -8.65 -4.38 7.25
N ILE A 328 -8.64 -3.40 6.36
CA ILE A 328 -9.55 -3.29 5.23
C ILE A 328 -8.72 -3.30 3.95
N ARG A 329 -9.04 -4.22 3.03
CA ARG A 329 -8.50 -4.15 1.68
C ARG A 329 -9.39 -3.25 0.85
N LEU A 330 -8.83 -2.18 0.30
CA LEU A 330 -9.60 -1.19 -0.43
C LEU A 330 -10.22 -1.77 -1.72
N ARG A 331 -9.61 -2.80 -2.29
CA ARG A 331 -10.19 -3.58 -3.39
C ARG A 331 -11.50 -4.30 -3.07
N ASP A 332 -11.79 -4.53 -1.79
CA ASP A 332 -12.99 -5.26 -1.36
C ASP A 332 -14.20 -4.31 -1.15
N ILE A 333 -14.03 -3.02 -1.41
CA ILE A 333 -15.07 -2.00 -1.28
C ILE A 333 -15.79 -1.88 -2.62
N ASP A 334 -17.03 -2.35 -2.69
CA ASP A 334 -17.79 -2.40 -3.96
C ASP A 334 -18.49 -1.06 -4.30
N THR A 335 -18.96 -0.31 -3.29
CA THR A 335 -19.67 0.96 -3.46
C THR A 335 -19.15 2.00 -2.48
N PHE A 336 -18.87 3.21 -2.99
CA PHE A 336 -18.40 4.30 -2.15
C PHE A 336 -19.56 5.15 -1.66
N GLU A 337 -19.72 5.23 -0.35
CA GLU A 337 -20.74 6.06 0.26
C GLU A 337 -20.27 7.52 0.35
N PRO A 338 -21.19 8.50 0.36
CA PRO A 338 -20.83 9.91 0.53
C PRO A 338 -20.11 10.24 1.86
N ASN A 339 -20.17 9.32 2.83
CA ASN A 339 -19.54 9.44 4.14
C ASN A 339 -18.65 8.23 4.42
N ILE A 340 -17.39 8.49 4.77
CA ILE A 340 -16.39 7.47 5.11
C ILE A 340 -16.86 6.53 6.23
N GLU A 341 -17.64 7.01 7.20
CA GLU A 341 -18.19 6.15 8.26
C GLU A 341 -19.06 5.03 7.69
N ASN A 342 -19.91 5.34 6.71
CA ASN A 342 -20.77 4.35 6.07
C ASN A 342 -19.94 3.38 5.23
N THR A 343 -18.93 3.89 4.51
CA THR A 343 -17.99 3.05 3.76
C THR A 343 -17.25 2.08 4.70
N LEU A 344 -16.75 2.55 5.85
CA LEU A 344 -16.07 1.70 6.84
C LEU A 344 -17.03 0.66 7.44
N ARG A 345 -18.26 1.05 7.77
CA ARG A 345 -19.30 0.14 8.29
C ARG A 345 -19.61 -0.98 7.29
N ALA A 346 -19.80 -0.63 6.01
CA ALA A 346 -20.05 -1.59 4.93
C ALA A 346 -18.86 -2.51 4.64
N SER A 347 -17.64 -2.06 4.94
CA SER A 347 -16.40 -2.80 4.72
C SER A 347 -16.08 -3.81 5.83
N VAL A 348 -16.29 -3.43 7.10
CA VAL A 348 -15.95 -4.28 8.25
C VAL A 348 -16.93 -5.44 8.40
N ARG A 349 -18.24 -5.21 8.21
CA ARG A 349 -19.32 -6.25 8.28
C ARG A 349 -19.32 -7.10 9.55
N GLU A 350 -18.85 -6.56 10.67
CA GLU A 350 -18.85 -7.23 11.98
C GLU A 350 -19.90 -6.61 12.92
N ASN A 351 -20.39 -7.39 13.88
CA ASN A 351 -21.44 -6.95 14.81
C ASN A 351 -21.08 -5.68 15.59
N PHE A 352 -19.81 -5.50 15.99
CA PHE A 352 -19.38 -4.29 16.70
C PHE A 352 -19.47 -3.02 15.84
N ALA A 353 -19.36 -3.12 14.50
CA ALA A 353 -19.40 -1.97 13.59
C ALA A 353 -20.84 -1.56 13.21
N ASN A 354 -21.82 -2.44 13.41
CA ASN A 354 -23.23 -2.18 13.16
C ASN A 354 -23.91 -1.34 14.26
N ARG A 355 -23.22 -1.03 15.35
CA ARG A 355 -23.74 -0.19 16.43
C ARG A 355 -23.61 1.28 16.06
N ASP A 356 -24.60 2.09 16.46
CA ASP A 356 -24.59 3.54 16.21
C ASP A 356 -23.42 4.26 16.90
N ASP A 357 -22.93 3.71 18.02
CA ASP A 357 -21.88 4.31 18.85
C ASP A 357 -20.46 3.79 18.55
N TRP A 358 -20.27 2.97 17.50
CA TRP A 358 -19.03 2.21 17.37
C TRP A 358 -17.77 3.09 17.25
N LEU A 359 -17.81 4.17 16.45
CA LEU A 359 -16.72 5.17 16.30
C LEU A 359 -16.76 6.29 17.36
N SER A 360 -17.92 6.56 17.96
CA SER A 360 -18.06 7.66 18.93
C SER A 360 -17.78 7.24 20.37
N ASP A 361 -17.71 5.93 20.65
CA ASP A 361 -17.37 5.37 21.95
C ASP A 361 -15.95 5.75 22.38
N ARG A 362 -15.89 6.45 23.53
CA ARG A 362 -14.65 6.96 24.12
C ARG A 362 -13.71 5.87 24.64
N LYS A 363 -14.20 4.65 24.83
CA LYS A 363 -13.45 3.48 25.33
C LYS A 363 -12.85 2.62 24.22
N THR A 364 -13.02 3.00 22.95
CA THR A 364 -12.42 2.30 21.81
C THR A 364 -11.64 3.24 20.92
N ARG A 365 -10.50 2.77 20.42
CA ARG A 365 -9.75 3.44 19.35
C ARG A 365 -9.40 2.42 18.28
N TYR A 366 -9.82 2.69 17.06
CA TYR A 366 -9.46 1.87 15.91
C TYR A 366 -8.25 2.44 15.18
N LEU A 367 -7.37 1.55 14.77
CA LEU A 367 -6.34 1.79 13.79
C LEU A 367 -6.81 1.18 12.47
N PHE A 368 -7.29 2.00 11.54
CA PHE A 368 -7.72 1.57 10.22
C PHE A 368 -6.51 1.42 9.31
N ILE A 369 -6.21 0.18 8.91
CA ILE A 369 -5.16 -0.17 7.98
C ILE A 369 -5.82 -0.47 6.64
N LEU A 370 -5.70 0.49 5.71
CA LEU A 370 -6.32 0.49 4.40
C LEU A 370 -5.28 0.01 3.36
N ASP A 371 -5.40 -1.25 2.95
CA ASP A 371 -4.45 -1.93 2.06
C ASP A 371 -4.87 -1.79 0.59
N GLY A 372 -3.98 -1.27 -0.27
CA GLY A 372 -4.15 -1.25 -1.72
C GLY A 372 -4.95 -0.06 -2.28
N PHE A 373 -4.50 1.17 -2.07
CA PHE A 373 -5.12 2.38 -2.59
C PHE A 373 -5.18 2.43 -4.12
N ASP A 374 -4.17 1.89 -4.81
CA ASP A 374 -4.17 1.72 -6.27
C ASP A 374 -5.12 0.62 -6.78
N GLU A 375 -5.83 -0.04 -5.87
CA GLU A 375 -6.81 -1.11 -6.12
C GLU A 375 -8.22 -0.72 -5.68
N LEU A 376 -8.48 0.57 -5.39
CA LEU A 376 -9.81 1.03 -5.00
C LEU A 376 -10.80 0.95 -6.18
N ARG A 377 -11.85 0.15 -6.03
CA ARG A 377 -12.92 0.00 -7.03
C ARG A 377 -13.85 1.20 -6.98
N LEU A 378 -13.99 1.92 -8.09
CA LEU A 378 -14.97 2.99 -8.22
C LEU A 378 -15.85 2.71 -9.43
N GLU A 379 -17.12 2.43 -9.18
CA GLU A 379 -18.15 2.45 -10.21
C GLU A 379 -18.14 3.83 -10.89
N GLY A 380 -17.85 3.86 -12.19
CA GLY A 380 -17.63 5.11 -12.92
C GLY A 380 -16.22 5.67 -12.68
N ARG A 381 -15.23 5.01 -13.31
CA ARG A 381 -13.82 5.41 -13.38
C ARG A 381 -13.66 6.90 -13.69
N THR A 382 -13.62 7.73 -12.65
CA THR A 382 -13.17 9.10 -12.75
C THR A 382 -12.12 9.30 -11.67
N ALA A 383 -10.99 9.92 -12.02
CA ALA A 383 -9.95 10.33 -11.08
C ALA A 383 -10.51 11.05 -9.83
N LYS A 384 -11.72 11.62 -9.96
CA LYS A 384 -12.50 12.24 -8.91
C LYS A 384 -12.84 11.32 -7.72
N GLY A 385 -13.13 10.03 -7.93
CA GLY A 385 -13.51 9.13 -6.82
C GLY A 385 -12.33 8.70 -5.93
N ILE A 386 -11.13 8.56 -6.52
CA ILE A 386 -9.89 8.24 -5.79
C ILE A 386 -9.47 9.46 -4.95
N GLU A 387 -9.58 10.65 -5.55
CA GLU A 387 -9.40 11.93 -4.88
C GLU A 387 -10.38 12.11 -3.72
N ASP A 388 -11.68 11.86 -3.95
CA ASP A 388 -12.73 11.99 -2.95
C ASP A 388 -12.49 11.04 -1.75
N PHE A 389 -11.99 9.82 -1.99
CA PHE A 389 -11.64 8.88 -0.93
C PHE A 389 -10.58 9.45 0.02
N LEU A 390 -9.42 9.85 -0.51
CA LEU A 390 -8.35 10.41 0.32
C LEU A 390 -8.80 11.68 1.03
N LYS A 391 -9.60 12.52 0.37
CA LYS A 391 -10.18 13.71 0.99
C LYS A 391 -11.11 13.35 2.14
N GLN A 392 -11.98 12.37 1.98
CA GLN A 392 -12.85 11.94 3.07
C GLN A 392 -12.06 11.40 4.26
N VAL A 393 -11.04 10.56 4.01
CA VAL A 393 -10.16 10.01 5.07
C VAL A 393 -9.37 11.13 5.76
N GLY A 394 -8.75 12.02 4.98
CA GLY A 394 -7.98 13.17 5.48
C GLY A 394 -8.85 14.14 6.27
N ASN A 395 -10.03 14.46 5.78
CA ASN A 395 -11.00 15.32 6.46
C ASN A 395 -11.46 14.70 7.78
N TYR A 396 -11.77 13.39 7.79
CA TYR A 396 -12.19 12.69 9.01
C TYR A 396 -11.06 12.66 10.05
N GLN A 397 -9.82 12.37 9.66
CA GLN A 397 -8.66 12.41 10.56
C GLN A 397 -8.42 13.82 11.12
N ALA A 398 -8.70 14.87 10.34
CA ALA A 398 -8.54 16.25 10.76
C ALA A 398 -9.67 16.75 11.68
N GLN A 399 -10.80 16.04 11.81
CA GLN A 399 -11.93 16.47 12.64
C GLN A 399 -11.53 16.59 14.11
N THR A 400 -12.00 17.66 14.75
CA THR A 400 -11.80 17.89 16.18
C THR A 400 -12.47 16.79 17.00
N GLY A 401 -11.68 16.01 17.72
CA GLY A 401 -12.16 14.92 18.57
C GLY A 401 -12.17 13.54 17.92
N CYS A 402 -11.70 13.39 16.68
CA CYS A 402 -11.38 12.07 16.11
C CYS A 402 -10.36 11.36 17.01
N ARG A 403 -10.49 10.06 17.25
CA ARG A 403 -9.56 9.29 18.12
C ARG A 403 -8.97 8.08 17.42
N HIS A 404 -9.33 7.93 16.16
CA HIS A 404 -8.92 6.84 15.30
C HIS A 404 -7.72 7.29 14.48
N GLN A 405 -7.01 6.33 13.91
CA GLN A 405 -5.87 6.58 13.05
C GLN A 405 -6.04 5.83 11.74
N PHE A 406 -5.71 6.49 10.63
CA PHE A 406 -5.65 5.86 9.31
C PHE A 406 -4.21 5.65 8.85
N ILE A 407 -3.95 4.43 8.37
CA ILE A 407 -2.79 4.05 7.58
C ILE A 407 -3.32 3.63 6.22
N VAL A 408 -2.84 4.24 5.14
CA VAL A 408 -3.18 3.91 3.76
C VAL A 408 -1.92 3.40 3.08
N THR A 409 -2.03 2.33 2.30
CA THR A 409 -0.91 1.85 1.49
C THR A 409 -1.25 1.91 0.00
N GLY A 410 -0.26 2.17 -0.86
CA GLY A 410 -0.49 2.26 -2.31
C GLY A 410 0.78 2.26 -3.15
N ARG A 411 0.65 2.34 -4.47
CA ARG A 411 1.78 2.65 -5.37
C ARG A 411 2.07 4.14 -5.37
N GLU A 412 3.32 4.51 -5.63
CA GLU A 412 3.73 5.90 -5.88
C GLU A 412 2.90 6.51 -7.03
N SER A 413 2.73 5.77 -8.12
CA SER A 413 1.95 6.19 -9.29
C SER A 413 0.47 6.45 -9.00
N ALA A 414 -0.06 5.98 -7.88
CA ALA A 414 -1.47 6.17 -7.52
C ALA A 414 -1.77 7.62 -7.10
N LEU A 415 -0.75 8.38 -6.71
CA LEU A 415 -0.86 9.79 -6.36
C LEU A 415 -0.50 10.70 -7.55
N HIS A 416 -0.13 10.10 -8.69
CA HIS A 416 0.32 10.85 -9.86
C HIS A 416 -0.82 11.64 -10.52
N GLY A 417 -0.61 12.93 -10.74
CA GLY A 417 -1.61 13.84 -11.32
C GLY A 417 -2.61 14.45 -10.32
N ILE A 418 -2.52 14.06 -9.04
CA ILE A 418 -3.35 14.63 -7.95
C ILE A 418 -2.51 15.22 -6.81
N GLU A 419 -1.19 15.35 -6.96
CA GLU A 419 -0.25 15.80 -5.92
C GLU A 419 -0.67 17.14 -5.31
N ASN A 420 -1.10 18.10 -6.14
CA ASN A 420 -1.58 19.42 -5.71
C ASN A 420 -2.99 19.40 -5.09
N ARG A 421 -3.64 18.24 -5.02
CA ARG A 421 -5.03 18.04 -4.55
C ARG A 421 -5.14 17.03 -3.41
N VAL A 422 -4.02 16.44 -2.99
CA VAL A 422 -3.92 15.55 -1.82
C VAL A 422 -4.19 16.34 -0.53
N PRO A 423 -4.80 15.74 0.51
CA PRO A 423 -4.94 16.39 1.81
C PRO A 423 -3.59 16.84 2.38
N THR A 424 -3.55 18.04 2.95
CA THR A 424 -2.31 18.62 3.53
C THR A 424 -1.83 17.90 4.78
N ASN A 425 -2.67 17.04 5.37
CA ASN A 425 -2.38 16.19 6.51
C ASN A 425 -1.98 14.76 6.10
N LEU A 426 -1.34 14.56 4.96
CA LEU A 426 -0.84 13.26 4.53
C LEU A 426 0.67 13.15 4.80
N ASP A 427 1.08 12.26 5.70
CA ASP A 427 2.48 11.94 5.94
C ASP A 427 2.89 10.74 5.07
N ARG A 428 3.82 10.98 4.13
CA ARG A 428 4.23 9.99 3.13
C ARG A 428 5.51 9.30 3.56
N VAL A 429 5.54 7.98 3.39
CA VAL A 429 6.74 7.15 3.59
C VAL A 429 6.87 6.14 2.47
N GLU A 430 8.09 5.85 2.05
CA GLU A 430 8.36 4.89 0.97
C GLU A 430 9.16 3.70 1.47
N ILE A 431 8.67 2.48 1.20
CA ILE A 431 9.35 1.24 1.60
C ILE A 431 10.68 1.11 0.82
N ALA A 432 11.78 1.12 1.58
CA ALA A 432 13.13 0.95 1.05
C ALA A 432 13.37 -0.49 0.58
N LEU A 433 14.35 -0.66 -0.31
CA LEU A 433 14.90 -1.97 -0.62
C LEU A 433 15.51 -2.59 0.63
N MET A 434 15.42 -3.92 0.79
CA MET A 434 16.16 -4.61 1.85
C MET A 434 17.65 -4.30 1.72
N ASP A 435 18.29 -3.92 2.83
CA ASP A 435 19.74 -3.90 2.89
C ASP A 435 20.29 -5.30 3.15
N GLU A 436 21.61 -5.43 3.17
CA GLU A 436 22.28 -6.71 3.41
C GLU A 436 21.91 -7.33 4.76
N GLN A 437 21.64 -6.51 5.77
CA GLN A 437 21.29 -6.98 7.11
C GLN A 437 19.90 -7.63 7.13
N ILE A 438 18.90 -6.95 6.56
CA ILE A 438 17.53 -7.46 6.45
C ILE A 438 17.51 -8.70 5.55
N GLN A 439 18.22 -8.67 4.42
CA GLN A 439 18.32 -9.82 3.51
C GLN A 439 18.97 -11.03 4.20
N ALA A 440 20.02 -10.82 5.01
CA ALA A 440 20.63 -11.89 5.79
C ALA A 440 19.68 -12.47 6.85
N GLN A 441 18.86 -11.62 7.49
CA GLN A 441 17.83 -12.08 8.41
C GLN A 441 16.76 -12.92 7.69
N TRP A 442 16.37 -12.52 6.49
CA TRP A 442 15.44 -13.27 5.65
C TRP A 442 16.02 -14.65 5.28
N LEU A 443 17.28 -14.70 4.84
CA LEU A 443 17.97 -15.96 4.52
C LEU A 443 18.11 -16.88 5.74
N LYS A 444 18.26 -16.32 6.94
CA LYS A 444 18.27 -17.09 8.20
C LYS A 444 16.89 -17.69 8.52
N ASN A 445 15.81 -16.97 8.21
CA ASN A 445 14.47 -17.53 8.34
C ASN A 445 14.24 -18.63 7.29
N TRP A 446 14.69 -18.41 6.05
CA TRP A 446 14.66 -19.40 4.98
C TRP A 446 15.43 -20.69 5.35
N SER A 447 16.63 -20.56 5.94
CA SER A 447 17.44 -21.71 6.36
C SER A 447 16.76 -22.55 7.45
N ARG A 448 15.93 -21.94 8.30
CA ARG A 448 15.14 -22.68 9.31
C ARG A 448 14.03 -23.51 8.67
N LEU A 449 13.46 -23.03 7.56
CA LEU A 449 12.37 -23.70 6.86
C LEU A 449 12.87 -24.80 5.93
N PHE A 450 13.97 -24.57 5.20
CA PHE A 450 14.41 -25.45 4.10
C PHE A 450 15.83 -26.01 4.25
N GLY A 451 16.49 -25.77 5.39
CA GLY A 451 17.83 -26.27 5.69
C GLY A 451 18.94 -25.26 5.38
N GLN A 452 20.07 -25.41 6.09
CA GLN A 452 21.21 -24.50 6.00
C GLN A 452 21.92 -24.59 4.63
N ASP A 453 22.09 -25.81 4.11
CA ASP A 453 22.82 -26.05 2.86
C ASP A 453 22.20 -25.27 1.68
N LYS A 454 20.88 -25.40 1.47
CA LYS A 454 20.16 -24.71 0.39
C LYS A 454 20.19 -23.19 0.52
N ALA A 455 20.13 -22.67 1.75
CA ALA A 455 20.20 -21.24 2.01
C ALA A 455 21.61 -20.69 1.73
N GLU A 456 22.65 -21.42 2.11
CA GLU A 456 24.04 -21.06 1.83
C GLU A 456 24.36 -21.11 0.34
N GLU A 457 23.85 -22.10 -0.39
CA GLU A 457 24.00 -22.18 -1.86
C GLU A 457 23.32 -21.00 -2.56
N PHE A 458 22.07 -20.67 -2.19
CA PHE A 458 21.39 -19.51 -2.75
C PHE A 458 22.09 -18.20 -2.39
N GLN A 459 22.63 -18.08 -1.18
CA GLN A 459 23.43 -16.92 -0.80
C GLN A 459 24.73 -16.82 -1.62
N LYS A 460 25.39 -17.95 -1.91
CA LYS A 460 26.55 -18.00 -2.82
C LYS A 460 26.16 -17.59 -4.24
N PHE A 461 25.01 -18.06 -4.74
CA PHE A 461 24.45 -17.65 -6.03
C PHE A 461 24.32 -16.12 -6.12
N LEU A 462 23.71 -15.47 -5.11
CA LEU A 462 23.55 -14.01 -5.08
C LEU A 462 24.89 -13.26 -4.97
N LYS A 463 25.89 -13.81 -4.29
CA LYS A 463 27.21 -13.18 -4.10
C LYS A 463 28.17 -13.38 -5.27
N THR A 464 27.87 -14.27 -6.21
CA THR A 464 28.77 -14.57 -7.31
C THR A 464 28.92 -13.36 -8.24
N ASN A 465 30.15 -13.09 -8.73
CA ASN A 465 30.42 -11.98 -9.64
C ASN A 465 29.66 -12.09 -10.97
N ASN A 466 29.31 -13.31 -11.37
CA ASN A 466 28.56 -13.61 -12.59
C ASN A 466 27.04 -13.45 -12.42
N CYS A 467 26.53 -13.23 -11.20
CA CYS A 467 25.12 -12.93 -10.99
C CYS A 467 24.84 -11.47 -11.38
N PRO A 468 23.91 -11.20 -12.33
CA PRO A 468 23.64 -9.84 -12.80
C PRO A 468 23.27 -8.90 -11.66
N ASN A 469 23.71 -7.65 -11.76
CA ASN A 469 23.39 -6.61 -10.78
C ASN A 469 21.87 -6.46 -10.59
N ARG A 470 21.09 -6.55 -11.67
CA ARG A 470 19.64 -6.55 -11.55
C ARG A 470 19.09 -7.68 -10.70
N VAL A 471 19.58 -8.92 -10.83
CA VAL A 471 19.08 -10.04 -10.02
C VAL A 471 19.40 -9.80 -8.54
N LYS A 472 20.57 -9.25 -8.24
CA LYS A 472 20.94 -8.82 -6.88
C LYS A 472 20.01 -7.74 -6.35
N GLU A 473 19.63 -6.77 -7.17
CA GLU A 473 18.64 -5.74 -6.81
C GLU A 473 17.24 -6.32 -6.60
N LEU A 474 16.77 -7.21 -7.48
CA LEU A 474 15.45 -7.86 -7.36
C LEU A 474 15.40 -8.74 -6.10
N ALA A 475 16.51 -9.38 -5.72
CA ALA A 475 16.64 -10.13 -4.48
C ALA A 475 16.61 -9.25 -3.21
N ARG A 476 16.52 -7.92 -3.36
CA ARG A 476 16.27 -6.99 -2.24
C ARG A 476 14.78 -6.65 -2.10
N GLU A 477 13.92 -7.21 -2.96
CA GLU A 477 12.45 -7.11 -2.85
C GLU A 477 11.89 -8.42 -2.25
N PRO A 478 11.02 -8.38 -1.22
CA PRO A 478 10.57 -9.58 -0.51
C PRO A 478 9.96 -10.67 -1.41
N LEU A 479 9.07 -10.29 -2.33
CA LEU A 479 8.41 -11.26 -3.21
C LEU A 479 9.40 -11.91 -4.18
N LEU A 480 10.26 -11.10 -4.81
CA LEU A 480 11.22 -11.60 -5.80
C LEU A 480 12.33 -12.40 -5.13
N LEU A 481 12.78 -12.00 -3.93
CA LEU A 481 13.70 -12.79 -3.11
C LEU A 481 13.13 -14.18 -2.81
N TYR A 482 11.87 -14.25 -2.39
CA TYR A 482 11.18 -15.53 -2.20
C TYR A 482 11.14 -16.37 -3.47
N LEU A 483 10.73 -15.78 -4.61
CA LEU A 483 10.63 -16.51 -5.88
C LEU A 483 12.00 -17.02 -6.36
N LEU A 484 13.04 -16.19 -6.27
CA LEU A 484 14.41 -16.57 -6.61
C LEU A 484 14.91 -17.71 -5.70
N ALA A 485 14.66 -17.62 -4.40
CA ALA A 485 15.05 -18.64 -3.44
C ALA A 485 14.30 -19.96 -3.67
N ALA A 486 12.99 -19.91 -3.97
CA ALA A 486 12.18 -21.08 -4.27
C ALA A 486 12.63 -21.76 -5.57
N MET A 487 12.85 -21.00 -6.64
CA MET A 487 13.36 -21.55 -7.91
C MET A 487 14.77 -22.13 -7.75
N HIS A 488 15.66 -21.50 -6.97
CA HIS A 488 16.98 -22.04 -6.67
C HIS A 488 16.88 -23.32 -5.82
N ARG A 489 16.00 -23.35 -4.81
CA ARG A 489 15.75 -24.54 -3.97
C ARG A 489 15.36 -25.76 -4.80
N ASP A 490 14.70 -25.51 -5.93
CA ASP A 490 14.12 -26.52 -6.82
C ASP A 490 14.95 -26.72 -8.11
N ASP A 491 16.19 -26.20 -8.14
CA ASP A 491 17.17 -26.33 -9.23
C ASP A 491 16.75 -25.74 -10.61
N GLU A 492 15.80 -24.79 -10.61
CA GLU A 492 15.31 -24.12 -11.84
C GLU A 492 16.04 -22.82 -12.16
N LEU A 493 16.95 -22.38 -11.29
CA LEU A 493 17.67 -21.12 -11.41
C LEU A 493 19.19 -21.35 -11.39
N THR A 494 19.86 -21.09 -12.51
CA THR A 494 21.32 -21.17 -12.63
C THR A 494 21.91 -19.88 -13.17
N ILE A 495 23.19 -19.63 -12.89
CA ILE A 495 23.90 -18.40 -13.31
C ILE A 495 24.00 -18.32 -14.84
N GLN A 496 24.19 -19.46 -15.52
CA GLN A 496 24.33 -19.55 -16.97
C GLN A 496 23.12 -18.95 -17.72
N MET A 497 21.94 -18.98 -17.08
CA MET A 497 20.70 -18.45 -17.67
C MET A 497 20.68 -16.94 -17.81
N PHE A 498 21.62 -16.25 -17.17
CA PHE A 498 21.75 -14.80 -17.22
C PHE A 498 23.00 -14.32 -17.96
N GLU A 499 23.76 -15.23 -18.58
CA GLU A 499 24.93 -14.85 -19.38
C GLU A 499 24.52 -13.95 -20.55
N GLY A 500 25.13 -12.76 -20.62
CA GLY A 500 24.83 -11.77 -21.67
C GLY A 500 23.54 -10.96 -21.47
N ALA A 501 22.76 -11.21 -20.41
CA ALA A 501 21.53 -10.48 -20.15
C ALA A 501 21.80 -9.08 -19.59
N ASN A 502 21.17 -8.06 -20.17
CA ASN A 502 21.10 -6.72 -19.57
C ASN A 502 20.09 -6.68 -18.40
N ASP A 503 20.03 -5.57 -17.67
CA ASP A 503 19.18 -5.45 -16.48
C ASP A 503 17.68 -5.69 -16.78
N ALA A 504 17.15 -5.24 -17.92
CA ALA A 504 15.75 -5.46 -18.26
C ALA A 504 15.47 -6.93 -18.60
N GLN A 505 16.39 -7.56 -19.34
CA GLN A 505 16.33 -8.97 -19.71
C GLN A 505 16.41 -9.89 -18.48
N ALA A 506 17.27 -9.57 -17.51
CA ALA A 506 17.39 -10.34 -16.27
C ALA A 506 16.05 -10.41 -15.51
N LYS A 507 15.30 -9.30 -15.45
CA LYS A 507 13.97 -9.27 -14.84
C LYS A 507 13.00 -10.21 -15.58
N ILE A 508 12.99 -10.21 -16.91
CA ILE A 508 12.13 -11.09 -17.72
C ILE A 508 12.45 -12.56 -17.47
N VAL A 509 13.74 -12.92 -17.46
CA VAL A 509 14.16 -14.31 -17.22
C VAL A 509 13.58 -14.82 -15.90
N VAL A 510 13.59 -14.00 -14.84
CA VAL A 510 13.00 -14.36 -13.54
C VAL A 510 11.49 -14.61 -13.64
N TYR A 511 10.72 -13.72 -14.29
CA TYR A 511 9.27 -13.89 -14.43
C TYR A 511 8.90 -15.09 -15.33
N GLN A 512 9.61 -15.25 -16.45
CA GLN A 512 9.45 -16.40 -17.33
C GLN A 512 9.71 -17.71 -16.59
N LYS A 513 10.81 -17.77 -15.83
CA LYS A 513 11.15 -18.97 -15.06
C LYS A 513 10.22 -19.22 -13.91
N THR A 514 9.71 -18.17 -13.29
CA THR A 514 8.67 -18.35 -12.27
C THR A 514 7.42 -18.95 -12.90
N LEU A 515 6.98 -18.45 -14.06
CA LEU A 515 5.84 -19.03 -14.78
C LEU A 515 6.08 -20.49 -15.15
N ASP A 516 7.26 -20.83 -15.67
CA ASP A 516 7.63 -22.20 -16.03
C ASP A 516 7.66 -23.11 -14.79
N TRP A 517 8.27 -22.67 -13.69
CA TRP A 517 8.33 -23.39 -12.41
C TRP A 517 6.93 -23.66 -11.84
N VAL A 518 6.03 -22.67 -11.90
CA VAL A 518 4.63 -22.83 -11.49
C VAL A 518 3.88 -23.85 -12.35
N LEU A 519 4.12 -23.83 -13.66
CA LEU A 519 3.45 -24.71 -14.62
C LEU A 519 3.98 -26.15 -14.60
N THR A 520 5.20 -26.39 -14.12
CA THR A 520 5.88 -27.70 -14.28
C THR A 520 6.36 -28.35 -12.97
N LYS A 521 6.72 -27.57 -11.94
CA LYS A 521 7.35 -28.06 -10.70
C LYS A 521 6.45 -27.97 -9.49
N GLN A 522 5.69 -26.88 -9.34
CA GLN A 522 4.71 -26.79 -8.25
C GLN A 522 3.62 -27.88 -8.38
N ARG A 523 3.41 -28.41 -9.59
CA ARG A 523 2.53 -29.54 -9.89
C ARG A 523 3.15 -30.39 -11.00
N PRO A 524 3.30 -31.72 -10.81
CA PRO A 524 3.74 -32.62 -11.87
C PRO A 524 2.86 -32.47 -13.12
N GLN A 525 3.44 -32.67 -14.31
CA GLN A 525 2.70 -32.57 -15.56
C GLN A 525 1.53 -33.56 -15.61
N GLU A 526 1.71 -34.75 -15.05
CA GLU A 526 0.64 -35.75 -14.89
C GLU A 526 -0.49 -35.20 -14.02
N LEU A 527 -0.16 -34.55 -12.90
CA LEU A 527 -1.15 -33.96 -11.99
C LEU A 527 -1.91 -32.79 -12.64
N ASN A 528 -1.24 -31.96 -13.45
CA ASN A 528 -1.93 -30.89 -14.20
C ASN A 528 -2.91 -31.47 -15.22
N LYS A 529 -2.50 -32.51 -15.95
CA LYS A 529 -3.36 -33.22 -16.90
C LYS A 529 -4.50 -33.96 -16.19
N GLU A 530 -4.27 -34.53 -15.01
CA GLU A 530 -5.30 -35.18 -14.20
C GLU A 530 -6.32 -34.19 -13.63
N LEU A 531 -5.86 -33.01 -13.17
CA LEU A 531 -6.71 -31.99 -12.53
C LEU A 531 -7.45 -31.10 -13.53
N THR A 532 -6.86 -30.87 -14.72
CA THR A 532 -7.33 -29.84 -15.65
C THR A 532 -7.56 -30.35 -17.07
N GLU A 533 -7.07 -31.55 -17.41
CA GLU A 533 -7.01 -32.13 -18.77
C GLU A 533 -6.16 -31.38 -19.80
N PHE A 534 -5.55 -30.26 -19.42
CA PHE A 534 -4.69 -29.45 -20.27
C PHE A 534 -3.21 -29.79 -20.05
N ASP A 535 -2.41 -29.67 -21.11
CA ASP A 535 -0.96 -29.70 -20.99
C ASP A 535 -0.39 -28.34 -20.57
N THR A 536 0.93 -28.26 -20.39
CA THR A 536 1.60 -27.05 -19.94
C THR A 536 1.45 -25.86 -20.90
N GLU A 537 1.43 -26.11 -22.21
CA GLU A 537 1.35 -25.05 -23.22
C GLU A 537 -0.09 -24.56 -23.39
N ASP A 538 -1.05 -25.47 -23.30
CA ASP A 538 -2.48 -25.17 -23.21
C ASP A 538 -2.78 -24.26 -22.02
N LEU A 539 -2.20 -24.57 -20.85
CA LEU A 539 -2.34 -23.77 -19.64
C LEU A 539 -1.67 -22.39 -19.78
N ARG A 540 -0.51 -22.32 -20.44
CA ARG A 540 0.16 -21.05 -20.73
C ARG A 540 -0.70 -20.15 -21.63
N LEU A 541 -1.35 -20.71 -22.65
CA LEU A 541 -2.27 -19.99 -23.51
C LEU A 541 -3.47 -19.44 -22.72
N ILE A 542 -4.06 -20.26 -21.86
CA ILE A 542 -5.17 -19.85 -20.98
C ILE A 542 -4.73 -18.70 -20.05
N LEU A 543 -3.53 -18.80 -19.47
CA LEU A 543 -3.01 -17.78 -18.55
C LEU A 543 -2.68 -16.45 -19.22
N THR A 544 -2.13 -16.48 -20.43
CA THR A 544 -1.83 -15.24 -21.19
C THR A 544 -3.11 -14.52 -21.63
N GLU A 545 -4.15 -15.25 -22.05
CA GLU A 545 -5.48 -14.68 -22.31
C GLU A 545 -6.15 -14.16 -21.04
N ALA A 546 -6.02 -14.88 -19.92
CA ALA A 546 -6.49 -14.39 -18.62
C ALA A 546 -5.76 -13.11 -18.21
N GLY A 547 -4.43 -13.03 -18.43
CA GLY A 547 -3.60 -11.84 -18.23
C GLY A 547 -4.15 -10.62 -18.98
N LEU A 548 -4.45 -10.80 -20.27
CA LEU A 548 -5.03 -9.75 -21.09
C LEU A 548 -6.43 -9.34 -20.61
N CYS A 549 -7.33 -10.31 -20.36
CA CYS A 549 -8.69 -10.06 -19.89
C CYS A 549 -8.73 -9.33 -18.54
N VAL A 550 -7.90 -9.76 -17.56
CA VAL A 550 -7.79 -9.09 -16.26
C VAL A 550 -7.31 -7.66 -16.45
N THR A 551 -6.38 -7.42 -17.36
CA THR A 551 -5.89 -6.07 -17.63
C THR A 551 -6.99 -5.21 -18.27
N GLN A 552 -7.76 -5.78 -19.19
CA GLN A 552 -8.91 -5.17 -19.89
C GLN A 552 -10.04 -4.73 -18.97
N SER A 553 -10.37 -5.54 -17.98
CA SER A 553 -11.43 -5.25 -17.02
C SER A 553 -11.04 -4.22 -15.95
N GLY A 554 -9.76 -3.85 -15.84
CA GLY A 554 -9.28 -2.90 -14.81
C GLY A 554 -8.16 -3.42 -13.91
N ARG A 555 -7.45 -4.47 -14.34
CA ARG A 555 -6.24 -5.05 -13.69
C ARG A 555 -6.49 -5.74 -12.36
N GLU A 556 -7.72 -6.16 -12.08
CA GLU A 556 -8.08 -6.79 -10.82
C GLU A 556 -8.61 -8.21 -11.02
N TRP A 557 -9.64 -8.38 -11.83
CA TRP A 557 -10.32 -9.67 -12.03
C TRP A 557 -10.96 -9.72 -13.42
N THR A 558 -11.22 -10.91 -13.94
CA THR A 558 -12.03 -11.07 -15.16
C THR A 558 -13.06 -12.16 -14.96
N SER A 559 -14.21 -12.04 -15.64
CA SER A 559 -15.17 -13.14 -15.67
C SER A 559 -14.62 -14.31 -16.47
N ILE A 560 -14.97 -15.54 -16.08
CA ILE A 560 -14.63 -16.75 -16.84
C ILE A 560 -15.24 -16.67 -18.25
N LYS A 561 -16.46 -16.13 -18.39
CA LYS A 561 -17.14 -15.91 -19.67
C LYS A 561 -16.33 -15.04 -20.64
N ALA A 562 -15.64 -14.01 -20.14
CA ALA A 562 -14.79 -13.15 -20.97
C ALA A 562 -13.58 -13.93 -21.51
N ILE A 563 -12.94 -14.74 -20.66
CA ILE A 563 -11.84 -15.63 -21.08
C ILE A 563 -12.33 -16.65 -22.12
N GLU A 564 -13.46 -17.32 -21.87
CA GLU A 564 -14.06 -18.27 -22.82
C GLU A 564 -14.37 -17.63 -24.17
N SER A 565 -14.89 -16.39 -24.15
CA SER A 565 -15.22 -15.67 -25.38
C SER A 565 -13.98 -15.38 -26.23
N ARG A 566 -12.83 -15.12 -25.61
CA ARG A 566 -11.56 -14.92 -26.35
C ARG A 566 -11.01 -16.24 -26.86
N LEU A 567 -10.97 -17.27 -26.00
CA LEU A 567 -10.47 -18.60 -26.37
C LEU A 567 -11.31 -19.26 -27.48
N LYS A 568 -12.63 -18.98 -27.57
CA LYS A 568 -13.49 -19.49 -28.65
C LYS A 568 -13.12 -18.99 -30.05
N ASN A 569 -12.41 -17.86 -30.15
CA ASN A 569 -11.96 -17.32 -31.43
C ASN A 569 -10.72 -18.05 -31.97
N ASP A 570 -9.99 -18.75 -31.10
CA ASP A 570 -8.91 -19.66 -31.47
C ASP A 570 -9.48 -21.08 -31.70
N LYS A 571 -9.30 -21.62 -32.91
CA LYS A 571 -9.83 -22.94 -33.27
C LYS A 571 -9.24 -24.06 -32.40
N THR A 572 -7.97 -23.96 -32.06
CA THR A 572 -7.24 -24.96 -31.27
C THR A 572 -7.69 -24.89 -29.82
N ALA A 573 -7.71 -23.69 -29.23
CA ALA A 573 -8.16 -23.51 -27.84
C ALA A 573 -9.64 -23.90 -27.67
N ARG A 574 -10.48 -23.62 -28.67
CA ARG A 574 -11.89 -24.04 -28.67
C ARG A 574 -12.04 -25.56 -28.65
N GLN A 575 -11.34 -26.28 -29.53
CA GLN A 575 -11.40 -27.75 -29.59
C GLN A 575 -10.94 -28.37 -28.27
N MET A 576 -9.83 -27.85 -27.74
CA MET A 576 -9.26 -28.25 -26.46
C MET A 576 -10.24 -28.07 -25.29
N LEU A 577 -10.90 -26.91 -25.18
CA LEU A 577 -11.92 -26.65 -24.15
C LEU A 577 -13.16 -27.55 -24.30
N GLU A 578 -13.63 -27.78 -25.54
CA GLU A 578 -14.78 -28.64 -25.82
C GLU A 578 -14.48 -30.12 -25.49
N GLU A 579 -13.24 -30.58 -25.70
CA GLU A 579 -12.78 -31.92 -25.32
C GLU A 579 -12.70 -32.07 -23.80
N ALA A 580 -12.10 -31.10 -23.11
CA ALA A 580 -11.99 -31.10 -21.65
C ALA A 580 -13.38 -31.08 -20.95
N GLN A 581 -14.32 -30.30 -21.50
CA GLN A 581 -15.67 -30.20 -20.95
C GLN A 581 -16.46 -31.51 -21.09
N LYS A 582 -16.22 -32.30 -22.15
CA LYS A 582 -16.87 -33.61 -22.34
C LYS A 582 -16.43 -34.66 -21.31
N ARG A 583 -15.24 -34.52 -20.74
CA ARG A 583 -14.65 -35.52 -19.83
C ARG A 583 -14.75 -35.11 -18.36
N LEU A 584 -14.45 -33.86 -18.02
CA LEU A 584 -14.50 -33.34 -16.63
C LEU A 584 -15.88 -32.88 -16.16
N GLY A 585 -16.85 -32.66 -17.06
CA GLY A 585 -18.15 -32.09 -16.72
C GLY A 585 -18.13 -30.56 -16.66
N GLU A 586 -18.65 -29.94 -15.59
CA GLU A 586 -18.78 -28.48 -15.54
C GLU A 586 -17.47 -27.72 -15.28
N ASN A 587 -17.16 -26.78 -16.19
CA ASN A 587 -16.15 -25.71 -16.09
C ASN A 587 -14.67 -26.14 -15.96
N PRO A 588 -14.09 -26.87 -16.95
CA PRO A 588 -12.66 -27.21 -16.99
C PRO A 588 -11.75 -25.97 -16.93
N LEU A 589 -12.18 -24.86 -17.54
CA LEU A 589 -11.47 -23.59 -17.47
C LEU A 589 -11.40 -23.04 -16.03
N ARG A 590 -12.46 -23.22 -15.22
CA ARG A 590 -12.45 -22.79 -13.82
C ARG A 590 -11.46 -23.61 -13.01
N ASN A 591 -11.35 -24.91 -13.27
CA ASN A 591 -10.38 -25.79 -12.60
C ASN A 591 -8.95 -25.43 -13.00
N ALA A 592 -8.71 -25.15 -14.29
CA ALA A 592 -7.44 -24.65 -14.78
C ALA A 592 -7.07 -23.32 -14.12
N LEU A 593 -7.97 -22.34 -14.08
CA LEU A 593 -7.66 -21.04 -13.49
C LEU A 593 -7.48 -21.15 -11.96
N ALA A 594 -8.34 -21.87 -11.25
CA ALA A 594 -8.19 -22.10 -9.80
C ALA A 594 -6.91 -22.87 -9.43
N ALA A 595 -6.36 -23.64 -10.36
CA ALA A 595 -5.09 -24.33 -10.21
C ALA A 595 -3.87 -23.38 -10.23
N PHE A 596 -3.96 -22.22 -10.88
CA PHE A 596 -2.81 -21.37 -11.18
C PHE A 596 -2.98 -19.94 -10.70
N TYR A 597 -2.32 -19.56 -9.60
CA TYR A 597 -2.12 -18.17 -9.14
C TYR A 597 -3.33 -17.23 -9.24
N LEU A 598 -4.53 -17.77 -9.41
CA LEU A 598 -5.76 -17.06 -9.66
C LEU A 598 -6.74 -17.54 -8.60
N ARG A 599 -7.21 -16.60 -7.79
CA ARG A 599 -8.21 -16.90 -6.77
C ARG A 599 -9.60 -16.58 -7.32
N PRO A 600 -10.66 -17.28 -6.87
CA PRO A 600 -12.01 -16.82 -7.11
C PRO A 600 -12.15 -15.40 -6.56
N ALA A 601 -12.65 -14.46 -7.36
CA ALA A 601 -12.97 -13.13 -6.87
C ALA A 601 -14.02 -13.25 -5.75
N LYS A 602 -13.94 -12.37 -4.74
CA LYS A 602 -14.95 -12.31 -3.68
C LYS A 602 -16.35 -12.17 -4.30
N ALA A 603 -17.28 -13.02 -3.88
CA ALA A 603 -18.63 -13.07 -4.42
C ALA A 603 -19.38 -11.74 -4.17
N SER A 604 -19.67 -11.05 -5.27
CA SER A 604 -20.55 -9.88 -5.39
C SER A 604 -21.44 -10.12 -6.62
N PRO A 605 -22.63 -9.49 -6.74
CA PRO A 605 -23.51 -9.66 -7.91
C PRO A 605 -22.82 -9.41 -9.26
N SER A 606 -21.73 -8.63 -9.28
CA SER A 606 -20.95 -8.31 -10.48
C SER A 606 -19.76 -9.26 -10.74
N THR A 607 -19.37 -10.11 -9.77
CA THR A 607 -18.14 -10.94 -9.82
C THR A 607 -18.40 -12.44 -9.68
N GLU A 608 -19.66 -12.88 -9.80
CA GLU A 608 -20.03 -14.29 -9.72
C GLU A 608 -19.28 -15.13 -10.77
N GLY A 609 -18.37 -15.99 -10.32
CA GLY A 609 -17.53 -16.82 -11.19
C GLY A 609 -16.34 -16.09 -11.85
N ALA A 610 -15.87 -14.97 -11.30
CA ALA A 610 -14.66 -14.28 -11.78
C ALA A 610 -13.35 -14.82 -11.15
N VAL A 611 -12.23 -14.58 -11.83
CA VAL A 611 -10.87 -14.96 -11.42
C VAL A 611 -9.95 -13.75 -11.34
N GLU A 612 -9.02 -13.73 -10.38
CA GLU A 612 -8.05 -12.64 -10.16
C GLU A 612 -6.64 -13.13 -9.86
N PHE A 613 -5.59 -12.45 -10.34
CA PHE A 613 -4.21 -12.85 -10.06
C PHE A 613 -3.80 -12.55 -8.61
N ILE A 614 -3.11 -13.49 -7.97
CA ILE A 614 -2.53 -13.33 -6.61
C ILE A 614 -1.56 -12.14 -6.57
N HIS A 615 -0.89 -11.83 -7.67
CA HIS A 615 -0.02 -10.66 -7.78
C HIS A 615 -0.17 -9.97 -9.13
N LYS A 616 -0.47 -8.67 -9.10
CA LYS A 616 -0.77 -7.84 -10.28
C LYS A 616 0.34 -7.83 -11.32
N SER A 617 1.61 -7.85 -10.91
CA SER A 617 2.73 -7.88 -11.87
C SER A 617 2.84 -9.17 -12.69
N PHE A 618 2.29 -10.29 -12.22
CA PHE A 618 2.20 -11.49 -13.04
C PHE A 618 1.15 -11.34 -14.14
N GLY A 619 -0.01 -10.76 -13.81
CA GLY A 619 -1.02 -10.41 -14.81
C GLY A 619 -0.49 -9.40 -15.84
N GLU A 620 0.23 -8.38 -15.40
CA GLU A 620 0.88 -7.38 -16.27
C GLU A 620 1.94 -8.03 -17.19
N PHE A 621 2.75 -8.96 -16.68
CA PHE A 621 3.73 -9.71 -17.47
C PHE A 621 3.07 -10.64 -18.50
N LEU A 622 2.04 -11.40 -18.11
CA LEU A 622 1.27 -12.27 -19.00
C LEU A 622 0.55 -11.46 -20.09
N CYS A 623 0.01 -10.28 -19.74
CA CYS A 623 -0.55 -9.34 -20.70
C CYS A 623 0.51 -8.87 -21.70
N ALA A 624 1.72 -8.53 -21.24
CA ALA A 624 2.82 -8.14 -22.10
C ALA A 624 3.26 -9.27 -23.04
N GLN A 625 3.31 -10.51 -22.57
CA GLN A 625 3.55 -11.69 -23.42
C GLN A 625 2.50 -11.82 -24.52
N LYS A 626 1.21 -11.67 -24.17
CA LYS A 626 0.14 -11.73 -25.15
C LYS A 626 0.22 -10.61 -26.19
N ILE A 627 0.51 -9.38 -25.75
CA ILE A 627 0.72 -8.25 -26.65
C ILE A 627 1.88 -8.57 -27.60
N LYS A 628 3.03 -9.06 -27.09
CA LYS A 628 4.19 -9.45 -27.91
C LYS A 628 3.82 -10.42 -29.03
N GLU A 629 3.07 -11.47 -28.73
CA GLU A 629 2.62 -12.46 -29.72
C GLU A 629 1.79 -11.84 -30.83
N ILE A 630 0.87 -10.94 -30.47
CA ILE A 630 0.01 -10.23 -31.43
C ILE A 630 0.84 -9.26 -32.28
N LEU A 631 1.74 -8.47 -31.68
CA LEU A 631 2.63 -7.57 -32.42
C LEU A 631 3.52 -8.34 -33.40
N ARG A 632 4.00 -9.52 -33.01
CA ARG A 632 4.74 -10.41 -33.91
C ARG A 632 3.88 -10.83 -35.10
N HIS A 633 2.62 -11.20 -34.87
CA HIS A 633 1.68 -11.56 -35.93
C HIS A 633 1.47 -10.40 -36.92
N TRP A 634 1.38 -9.15 -36.42
CA TRP A 634 1.20 -7.95 -37.23
C TRP A 634 2.36 -7.68 -38.21
N THR A 635 3.54 -8.25 -37.96
CA THR A 635 4.71 -8.04 -38.82
C THR A 635 4.96 -9.17 -39.83
N LYS A 636 4.18 -10.25 -39.80
CA LYS A 636 4.36 -11.39 -40.71
C LYS A 636 3.96 -11.03 -42.15
N ILE A 637 4.80 -11.41 -43.10
CA ILE A 637 4.57 -11.28 -44.54
C ILE A 637 4.25 -12.67 -45.10
N ASP A 638 3.26 -12.72 -45.98
CA ASP A 638 2.89 -13.93 -46.73
C ASP A 638 3.96 -14.22 -47.80
N SER A 639 4.77 -15.25 -47.54
CA SER A 639 5.87 -15.69 -48.42
C SER A 639 5.39 -16.44 -49.67
N GLU A 640 4.11 -16.80 -49.78
CA GLU A 640 3.58 -17.58 -50.92
C GLU A 640 3.19 -16.70 -52.11
N THR A 641 3.08 -15.37 -51.91
CA THR A 641 2.69 -14.44 -52.96
C THR A 641 3.89 -13.67 -53.54
N ARG A 642 3.93 -13.45 -54.87
CA ARG A 642 5.00 -12.67 -55.56
C ARG A 642 5.07 -11.19 -55.16
N ARG A 643 4.17 -10.72 -54.29
CA ARG A 643 4.12 -9.35 -53.77
C ARG A 643 4.24 -9.45 -52.25
N GLU A 644 5.15 -8.71 -51.64
CA GLU A 644 5.27 -8.64 -50.17
C GLU A 644 3.97 -8.09 -49.57
N ARG A 645 3.06 -8.98 -49.16
CA ARG A 645 1.79 -8.63 -48.52
C ARG A 645 1.81 -9.10 -47.08
N TYR A 646 1.33 -8.26 -46.16
CA TYR A 646 1.13 -8.65 -44.78
C TYR A 646 0.08 -9.77 -44.69
N VAL A 647 0.28 -10.70 -43.75
CA VAL A 647 -0.67 -11.79 -43.46
C VAL A 647 -2.02 -11.23 -43.01
N ILE A 648 -2.00 -10.12 -42.28
CA ILE A 648 -3.21 -9.37 -41.90
C ILE A 648 -3.26 -8.06 -42.67
N ASP A 649 -4.43 -7.73 -43.22
CA ASP A 649 -4.66 -6.44 -43.86
C ASP A 649 -4.85 -5.30 -42.83
N GLU A 650 -5.01 -4.07 -43.33
CA GLU A 650 -5.15 -2.88 -42.49
C GLU A 650 -6.47 -2.82 -41.71
N ASP A 651 -7.54 -3.42 -42.24
CA ASP A 651 -8.82 -3.46 -41.54
C ASP A 651 -8.77 -4.42 -40.36
N LYS A 652 -8.15 -5.58 -40.56
CA LYS A 652 -7.95 -6.58 -39.50
C LYS A 652 -6.96 -6.07 -38.45
N LEU A 653 -5.90 -5.39 -38.88
CA LEU A 653 -4.98 -4.71 -37.96
C LEU A 653 -5.72 -3.70 -37.08
N ALA A 654 -6.54 -2.83 -37.67
CA ALA A 654 -7.32 -1.86 -36.92
C ALA A 654 -8.25 -2.55 -35.91
N GLU A 655 -8.96 -3.62 -36.31
CA GLU A 655 -9.80 -4.41 -35.41
C GLU A 655 -9.01 -4.96 -34.20
N GLU A 656 -7.83 -5.53 -34.45
CA GLU A 656 -6.98 -6.09 -33.40
C GLU A 656 -6.35 -5.01 -32.51
N ILE A 657 -6.02 -3.83 -33.05
CA ILE A 657 -5.55 -2.67 -32.27
C ILE A 657 -6.63 -2.21 -31.30
N TYR A 658 -7.88 -2.05 -31.76
CA TYR A 658 -9.01 -1.69 -30.88
C TYR A 658 -9.28 -2.76 -29.84
N ASP A 659 -9.20 -4.04 -30.23
CA ASP A 659 -9.37 -5.14 -29.28
C ASP A 659 -8.30 -5.15 -28.19
N LEU A 660 -7.05 -4.90 -28.58
CA LEU A 660 -5.91 -4.96 -27.68
C LEU A 660 -5.76 -3.72 -26.79
N PHE A 661 -6.18 -2.53 -27.25
CA PHE A 661 -5.85 -1.27 -26.57
C PHE A 661 -7.05 -0.40 -26.16
N GLY A 662 -8.28 -0.83 -26.43
CA GLY A 662 -9.50 -0.05 -26.19
C GLY A 662 -10.04 -0.01 -24.76
N TYR A 663 -9.27 -0.37 -23.73
CA TYR A 663 -9.80 -0.66 -22.38
C TYR A 663 -9.28 0.24 -21.23
N GLY A 664 -8.36 1.15 -21.54
CA GLY A 664 -7.63 1.98 -20.58
C GLY A 664 -6.17 2.18 -21.01
N GLY A 665 -5.45 3.09 -20.36
CA GLY A 665 -4.03 3.31 -20.63
C GLY A 665 -3.17 2.08 -20.28
N LEU A 666 -2.10 1.82 -21.04
CA LEU A 666 -1.08 0.81 -20.68
C LEU A 666 -0.30 1.25 -19.44
N THR A 667 0.03 0.32 -18.53
CA THR A 667 0.97 0.65 -17.45
C THR A 667 2.40 0.75 -17.96
N ARG A 668 3.21 1.49 -17.21
CA ARG A 668 4.66 1.45 -17.31
C ARG A 668 5.18 0.00 -17.25
N GLU A 669 4.70 -0.81 -16.30
CA GLU A 669 5.20 -2.17 -16.13
C GLU A 669 4.91 -3.07 -17.34
N ILE A 670 3.70 -3.00 -17.92
CA ILE A 670 3.34 -3.77 -19.13
C ILE A 670 4.24 -3.38 -20.29
N VAL A 671 4.46 -2.08 -20.48
CA VAL A 671 5.31 -1.55 -21.55
C VAL A 671 6.78 -1.94 -21.35
N GLU A 672 7.30 -1.83 -20.12
CA GLU A 672 8.66 -2.27 -19.79
C GLU A 672 8.86 -3.77 -20.06
N TYR A 673 7.92 -4.62 -19.64
CA TYR A 673 7.97 -6.06 -19.94
C TYR A 673 7.88 -6.32 -21.43
N LEU A 674 6.96 -5.64 -22.14
CA LEU A 674 6.76 -5.81 -23.58
C LEU A 674 8.04 -5.47 -24.35
N MET A 675 8.65 -4.31 -24.09
CA MET A 675 9.83 -3.86 -24.82
C MET A 675 11.02 -4.79 -24.60
N ALA A 676 11.23 -5.28 -23.37
CA ALA A 676 12.32 -6.21 -23.10
C ALA A 676 12.01 -7.64 -23.61
N LEU A 677 10.73 -8.02 -23.73
CA LEU A 677 10.31 -9.27 -24.37
C LEU A 677 10.55 -9.24 -25.89
N LEU A 678 10.37 -8.07 -26.52
CA LEU A 678 10.68 -7.86 -27.94
C LEU A 678 12.21 -7.85 -28.17
N ASP A 679 12.97 -7.22 -27.28
CA ASP A 679 14.44 -7.15 -27.33
C ASP A 679 15.10 -8.54 -27.25
N SER A 680 14.50 -9.46 -26.48
CA SER A 680 14.98 -10.85 -26.38
C SER A 680 14.56 -11.74 -27.55
N GLU A 681 13.70 -11.27 -28.47
CA GLU A 681 13.29 -12.04 -29.64
C GLU A 681 14.28 -11.85 -30.81
N GLU A 682 14.87 -12.97 -31.28
CA GLU A 682 15.78 -12.95 -32.42
C GLU A 682 15.10 -12.37 -33.67
N LYS A 683 15.68 -11.28 -34.23
CA LYS A 683 15.29 -10.66 -35.52
C LYS A 683 13.83 -10.18 -35.57
N PHE A 684 13.31 -9.62 -34.48
CA PHE A 684 12.01 -8.95 -34.49
C PHE A 684 11.95 -7.79 -35.51
N GLN A 685 10.82 -7.64 -36.20
CA GLN A 685 10.65 -6.71 -37.33
C GLN A 685 10.20 -5.30 -36.87
N TYR A 686 11.07 -4.61 -36.11
CA TYR A 686 10.76 -3.30 -35.50
C TYR A 686 10.29 -2.24 -36.51
N LEU A 687 10.95 -2.14 -37.67
CA LEU A 687 10.64 -1.14 -38.68
C LEU A 687 9.22 -1.31 -39.24
N LYS A 688 8.84 -2.55 -39.59
CA LYS A 688 7.49 -2.87 -40.11
C LYS A 688 6.41 -2.59 -39.08
N LEU A 689 6.66 -2.96 -37.81
CA LEU A 689 5.72 -2.66 -36.73
C LEU A 689 5.53 -1.14 -36.59
N PHE A 690 6.64 -0.39 -36.59
CA PHE A 690 6.63 1.06 -36.47
C PHE A 690 5.84 1.74 -37.61
N GLU A 691 6.04 1.32 -38.85
CA GLU A 691 5.32 1.83 -40.02
C GLU A 691 3.81 1.62 -39.87
N ARG A 692 3.38 0.38 -39.57
CA ARG A 692 1.95 0.06 -39.44
C ARG A 692 1.26 0.79 -38.29
N LEU A 693 1.94 0.90 -37.14
CA LEU A 693 1.43 1.67 -36.00
C LEU A 693 1.38 3.18 -36.30
N SER A 694 2.35 3.70 -37.05
CA SER A 694 2.39 5.12 -37.45
C SER A 694 1.24 5.45 -38.40
N ASP A 695 0.95 4.57 -39.35
CA ASP A 695 -0.18 4.71 -40.28
C ASP A 695 -1.51 4.71 -39.52
N PHE A 696 -1.69 3.75 -38.59
CA PHE A 696 -2.86 3.72 -37.72
C PHE A 696 -3.00 5.00 -36.88
N TYR A 697 -1.90 5.49 -36.28
CA TYR A 697 -1.90 6.72 -35.49
C TYR A 697 -2.35 7.94 -36.29
N LEU A 698 -1.91 8.06 -37.56
CA LEU A 698 -2.33 9.14 -38.45
C LEU A 698 -3.81 9.03 -38.83
N ASP A 699 -4.27 7.83 -39.17
CA ASP A 699 -5.68 7.54 -39.46
C ASP A 699 -6.59 7.85 -38.26
N TRP A 700 -6.16 7.45 -37.06
CA TRP A 700 -6.86 7.72 -35.81
C TRP A 700 -6.94 9.23 -35.53
N TYR A 701 -5.81 9.94 -35.62
CA TYR A 701 -5.77 11.39 -35.44
C TYR A 701 -6.71 12.14 -36.40
N GLN A 702 -6.80 11.67 -37.64
CA GLN A 702 -7.70 12.26 -38.66
C GLN A 702 -9.19 11.92 -38.44
N GLY A 703 -9.52 11.15 -37.40
CA GLY A 703 -10.89 10.76 -37.09
C GLY A 703 -11.44 9.68 -38.02
N LYS A 704 -10.61 8.96 -38.78
CA LYS A 704 -11.05 7.98 -39.78
C LYS A 704 -12.01 6.93 -39.21
N PHE A 705 -11.77 6.50 -37.98
CA PHE A 705 -12.52 5.43 -37.33
C PHE A 705 -13.79 5.90 -36.60
N ILE A 706 -13.94 7.22 -36.36
CA ILE A 706 -15.07 7.79 -35.63
C ILE A 706 -15.99 8.66 -36.52
N ASP A 707 -15.44 9.38 -37.50
CA ASP A 707 -16.14 10.33 -38.36
C ASP A 707 -16.43 9.80 -39.78
N GLY A 708 -15.98 8.57 -40.09
CA GLY A 708 -16.11 7.98 -41.43
C GLY A 708 -17.54 7.61 -41.85
N GLN A 709 -18.00 8.11 -43.01
CA GLN A 709 -19.35 7.84 -43.58
C GLN A 709 -19.62 6.38 -44.00
N LYS A 710 -18.64 5.46 -43.90
CA LYS A 710 -18.76 4.05 -44.34
C LYS A 710 -18.32 3.05 -43.26
N LEU A 711 -19.30 2.60 -42.45
CA LEU A 711 -19.49 1.21 -41.95
C LEU A 711 -18.35 0.43 -41.25
N LYS A 712 -17.22 1.02 -40.86
CA LYS A 712 -16.23 0.34 -40.00
C LYS A 712 -16.12 1.03 -38.64
N ILE A 713 -17.13 0.79 -37.80
CA ILE A 713 -17.22 1.38 -36.47
C ILE A 713 -16.45 0.48 -35.47
N PHE A 714 -15.14 0.29 -35.67
CA PHE A 714 -14.31 -0.53 -34.78
C PHE A 714 -14.42 -0.13 -33.30
N PRO A 715 -14.41 1.17 -32.93
CA PRO A 715 -14.60 1.56 -31.53
C PRO A 715 -15.97 1.11 -30.97
N PHE A 716 -17.01 1.14 -31.79
CA PHE A 716 -18.37 0.73 -31.38
C PHE A 716 -18.50 -0.79 -31.24
N ASN A 717 -17.95 -1.55 -32.18
CA ASN A 717 -17.89 -3.00 -32.08
C ASN A 717 -17.17 -3.43 -30.81
N GLN A 718 -16.05 -2.75 -30.49
CA GLN A 718 -15.30 -3.05 -29.29
C GLN A 718 -16.04 -2.62 -28.01
N MET A 719 -16.69 -1.45 -28.02
CA MET A 719 -17.57 -1.01 -26.92
C MET A 719 -18.68 -2.05 -26.65
N GLN A 720 -19.33 -2.59 -27.69
CA GLN A 720 -20.35 -3.63 -27.54
C GLN A 720 -19.78 -4.92 -26.94
N LYS A 721 -18.58 -5.35 -27.38
CA LYS A 721 -17.88 -6.51 -26.81
C LYS A 721 -17.61 -6.32 -25.32
N PHE A 722 -17.13 -5.15 -24.91
CA PHE A 722 -16.88 -4.84 -23.49
C PHE A 722 -18.17 -4.77 -22.67
N GLN A 723 -19.24 -4.17 -23.20
CA GLN A 723 -20.54 -4.14 -22.53
C GLN A 723 -21.12 -5.54 -22.30
N ALA A 724 -20.96 -6.46 -23.26
CA ALA A 724 -21.35 -7.86 -23.11
C ALA A 724 -20.54 -8.61 -22.03
N GLN A 725 -19.38 -8.08 -21.64
CA GLN A 725 -18.50 -8.60 -20.59
C GLN A 725 -18.65 -7.85 -19.25
N ASN A 726 -19.71 -7.04 -19.09
CA ASN A 726 -19.93 -6.16 -17.93
C ASN A 726 -18.85 -5.08 -17.73
N ILE A 727 -18.10 -4.73 -18.78
CA ILE A 727 -17.13 -3.63 -18.77
C ILE A 727 -17.83 -2.39 -19.33
N SER A 728 -18.15 -1.44 -18.45
CA SER A 728 -18.85 -0.21 -18.81
C SER A 728 -17.90 0.85 -19.36
N LEU A 729 -17.56 0.75 -20.65
CA LEU A 729 -16.80 1.74 -21.40
C LEU A 729 -17.69 2.43 -22.43
N LYS A 730 -17.45 3.73 -22.64
CA LYS A 730 -18.11 4.55 -23.65
C LYS A 730 -17.33 4.53 -24.95
N LEU A 731 -18.03 4.81 -26.06
CA LEU A 731 -17.44 4.84 -27.40
C LEU A 731 -16.16 5.68 -27.49
N ARG A 732 -16.18 6.91 -26.95
CA ARG A 732 -15.02 7.81 -26.96
C ARG A 732 -13.88 7.33 -26.07
N GLU A 733 -14.20 6.69 -24.94
CA GLU A 733 -13.17 6.14 -24.05
C GLU A 733 -12.38 5.05 -24.78
N VAL A 734 -13.08 4.14 -25.47
CA VAL A 734 -12.46 3.09 -26.29
C VAL A 734 -11.52 3.69 -27.33
N ASP A 735 -11.99 4.71 -28.06
CA ASP A 735 -11.20 5.35 -29.12
C ASP A 735 -9.97 6.10 -28.59
N ILE A 736 -10.16 6.90 -27.54
CA ILE A 736 -9.09 7.68 -26.92
C ILE A 736 -8.01 6.75 -26.37
N PHE A 737 -8.37 5.74 -25.57
CA PHE A 737 -7.36 4.83 -25.01
C PHE A 737 -6.63 4.04 -26.09
N THR A 738 -7.32 3.65 -27.17
CA THR A 738 -6.69 2.96 -28.31
C THR A 738 -5.58 3.83 -28.92
N GLY A 739 -5.90 5.08 -29.28
CA GLY A 739 -4.93 5.99 -29.88
C GLY A 739 -3.77 6.38 -28.95
N LEU A 740 -4.07 6.65 -27.67
CA LEU A 740 -3.05 6.97 -26.68
C LEU A 740 -2.09 5.79 -26.44
N ASN A 741 -2.60 4.56 -26.39
CA ASN A 741 -1.77 3.36 -26.24
C ASN A 741 -0.88 3.10 -27.47
N VAL A 742 -1.40 3.33 -28.68
CA VAL A 742 -0.57 3.28 -29.90
C VAL A 742 0.51 4.36 -29.85
N MET A 743 0.19 5.57 -29.39
CA MET A 743 1.18 6.63 -29.20
C MET A 743 2.27 6.21 -28.19
N ILE A 744 1.92 5.56 -27.09
CA ILE A 744 2.90 5.01 -26.12
C ILE A 744 3.84 4.02 -26.82
N LEU A 745 3.31 3.06 -27.58
CA LEU A 745 4.15 2.10 -28.31
C LEU A 745 5.09 2.77 -29.31
N LEU A 746 4.61 3.80 -30.03
CA LEU A 746 5.45 4.56 -30.97
C LEU A 746 6.57 5.33 -30.28
N LEU A 747 6.28 5.95 -29.11
CA LEU A 747 7.30 6.61 -28.27
C LEU A 747 8.36 5.61 -27.80
N GLU A 748 7.94 4.41 -27.43
CA GLU A 748 8.81 3.34 -26.93
C GLU A 748 9.67 2.70 -28.02
N LEU A 749 9.09 2.44 -29.19
CA LEU A 749 9.81 1.98 -30.37
C LEU A 749 10.85 3.01 -30.80
N HIS A 750 10.49 4.30 -30.80
CA HIS A 750 11.44 5.38 -31.05
C HIS A 750 12.60 5.34 -30.05
N ARG A 751 12.29 5.32 -28.75
CA ARG A 751 13.29 5.30 -27.68
C ARG A 751 14.21 4.09 -27.74
N TYR A 752 13.67 2.91 -28.06
CA TYR A 752 14.46 1.70 -28.29
C TYR A 752 15.37 1.85 -29.51
N ALA A 753 14.84 2.34 -30.62
CA ALA A 753 15.62 2.53 -31.84
C ALA A 753 16.76 3.54 -31.67
N GLN A 754 16.58 4.61 -30.88
CA GLN A 754 17.65 5.58 -30.61
C GLN A 754 18.86 4.96 -29.88
N THR A 755 18.70 3.77 -29.27
CA THR A 755 19.81 3.03 -28.66
C THR A 755 20.44 1.97 -29.56
N GLN A 756 19.92 1.77 -30.75
CA GLN A 756 20.38 0.75 -31.69
C GLN A 756 20.94 1.43 -32.94
N ASP A 757 22.22 1.23 -33.24
CA ASP A 757 22.89 1.89 -34.37
C ASP A 757 22.23 1.59 -35.72
N GLU A 758 21.65 0.40 -35.89
CA GLU A 758 20.99 -0.03 -37.12
C GLU A 758 19.57 0.56 -37.31
N LEU A 759 18.89 0.94 -36.20
CA LEU A 759 17.49 1.37 -36.23
C LEU A 759 17.32 2.89 -36.09
N LYS A 760 18.27 3.59 -35.46
CA LYS A 760 18.15 5.00 -35.07
C LYS A 760 17.76 5.94 -36.21
N ASP A 761 18.23 5.68 -37.43
CA ASP A 761 17.98 6.51 -38.61
C ASP A 761 16.63 6.20 -39.28
N ASN A 762 16.11 4.97 -39.08
CA ASN A 762 14.90 4.48 -39.74
C ASN A 762 13.65 4.64 -38.86
N ILE A 763 13.79 4.58 -37.53
CA ILE A 763 12.68 4.64 -36.59
C ILE A 763 12.78 5.92 -35.75
N VAL A 764 12.13 6.98 -36.25
CA VAL A 764 12.01 8.26 -35.55
C VAL A 764 10.55 8.67 -35.47
N PHE A 765 9.99 8.63 -34.26
CA PHE A 765 8.62 9.05 -34.05
C PHE A 765 8.53 10.55 -33.77
N TYR A 766 7.71 11.24 -34.55
CA TYR A 766 7.35 12.63 -34.33
C TYR A 766 5.85 12.71 -34.06
N PRO A 767 5.39 12.86 -32.81
CA PRO A 767 3.97 12.95 -32.50
C PRO A 767 3.22 13.99 -33.34
N CYS A 768 3.85 15.13 -33.65
CA CYS A 768 3.32 16.20 -34.50
C CYS A 768 3.75 16.13 -35.97
N GLY A 769 4.41 15.05 -36.41
CA GLY A 769 5.09 14.97 -37.70
C GLY A 769 6.47 15.60 -37.68
N LYS A 770 7.32 15.26 -38.67
CA LYS A 770 8.68 15.80 -38.76
C LYS A 770 8.61 17.28 -39.11
N LYS A 771 9.26 18.14 -38.31
CA LYS A 771 9.31 19.59 -38.59
C LYS A 771 9.83 19.85 -40.01
N ASP A 772 9.21 20.81 -40.69
CA ASP A 772 9.48 21.17 -42.09
C ASP A 772 9.11 20.10 -43.14
N SER A 773 8.31 19.09 -42.76
CA SER A 773 7.68 18.15 -43.70
C SER A 773 6.20 18.48 -43.93
N ASP A 774 5.63 17.99 -45.03
CA ASP A 774 4.21 18.18 -45.38
C ASP A 774 3.24 17.58 -44.35
N ASN A 775 3.70 16.61 -43.54
CA ASN A 775 2.91 15.97 -42.49
C ASN A 775 3.06 16.66 -41.12
N PHE A 776 3.77 17.80 -41.04
CA PHE A 776 3.89 18.54 -39.78
C PHE A 776 2.61 19.28 -39.44
N ASP A 777 2.05 18.97 -38.27
CA ASP A 777 0.94 19.69 -37.67
C ASP A 777 1.27 20.00 -36.21
N GLY A 778 1.74 21.22 -35.96
CA GLY A 778 2.06 21.68 -34.61
C GLY A 778 0.88 21.63 -33.64
N GLN A 779 -0.37 21.65 -34.12
CA GLN A 779 -1.57 21.60 -33.27
C GLN A 779 -2.00 20.16 -32.93
N ARG A 780 -1.43 19.15 -33.60
CA ARG A 780 -1.87 17.75 -33.48
C ARG A 780 -1.90 17.27 -32.04
N LEU A 781 -0.81 17.46 -31.30
CA LEU A 781 -0.73 17.00 -29.92
C LEU A 781 -1.69 17.75 -28.99
N LEU A 782 -1.87 19.06 -29.17
CA LEU A 782 -2.86 19.83 -28.39
C LEU A 782 -4.29 19.37 -28.65
N ARG A 783 -4.61 18.99 -29.89
CA ARG A 783 -5.92 18.40 -30.24
C ARG A 783 -6.09 17.02 -29.60
N ILE A 784 -5.05 16.19 -29.58
CA ILE A 784 -5.07 14.90 -28.89
C ILE A 784 -5.30 15.08 -27.39
N ILE A 785 -4.62 16.03 -26.75
CA ILE A 785 -4.84 16.39 -25.33
C ILE A 785 -6.28 16.84 -25.12
N GLY A 786 -6.78 17.76 -25.96
CA GLY A 786 -8.16 18.25 -25.89
C GLY A 786 -9.21 17.15 -26.12
N TYR A 787 -8.94 16.21 -27.02
CA TYR A 787 -9.82 15.07 -27.27
C TYR A 787 -9.85 14.12 -26.07
N SER A 788 -8.69 13.84 -25.48
CA SER A 788 -8.55 13.02 -24.27
C SER A 788 -9.30 13.61 -23.07
N ASN A 789 -9.36 14.94 -22.98
CA ASN A 789 -10.08 15.64 -21.92
C ASN A 789 -11.60 15.41 -21.93
N SER A 790 -12.15 14.80 -22.99
CA SER A 790 -13.56 14.38 -23.01
C SER A 790 -13.87 13.18 -22.11
N VAL A 791 -12.85 12.46 -21.64
CA VAL A 791 -12.97 11.43 -20.59
C VAL A 791 -12.76 12.08 -19.22
N THR A 792 -11.54 12.54 -18.94
CA THR A 792 -11.19 13.39 -17.79
C THR A 792 -10.11 14.38 -18.20
N VAL A 793 -10.04 15.54 -17.55
CA VAL A 793 -9.05 16.61 -17.83
C VAL A 793 -7.59 16.13 -17.69
N SER A 794 -7.35 15.02 -16.99
CA SER A 794 -6.04 14.42 -16.75
C SER A 794 -5.77 13.16 -17.59
N THR A 795 -6.71 12.68 -18.43
CA THR A 795 -6.60 11.38 -19.12
C THR A 795 -5.30 11.26 -19.93
N PHE A 796 -4.94 12.31 -20.69
CA PHE A 796 -3.69 12.29 -21.47
C PHE A 796 -2.46 12.17 -20.56
N LEU A 797 -2.42 12.95 -19.48
CA LEU A 797 -1.31 12.97 -18.55
C LEU A 797 -1.17 11.63 -17.81
N GLU A 798 -2.26 11.09 -17.28
CA GLU A 798 -2.31 9.81 -16.57
C GLU A 798 -1.90 8.62 -17.47
N THR A 799 -2.15 8.72 -18.78
CA THR A 799 -1.88 7.64 -19.74
C THR A 799 -0.51 7.78 -20.39
N VAL A 800 -0.18 8.94 -20.94
CA VAL A 800 1.00 9.17 -21.79
C VAL A 800 2.10 9.95 -21.06
N GLY A 801 1.78 10.72 -20.02
CA GLY A 801 2.70 11.65 -19.36
C GLY A 801 4.01 11.03 -18.89
N TYR A 802 3.97 9.77 -18.44
CA TYR A 802 5.17 9.02 -18.03
C TYR A 802 6.09 8.64 -19.20
N PHE A 803 5.52 8.46 -20.39
CA PHE A 803 6.20 7.94 -21.58
C PHE A 803 6.77 9.04 -22.50
N LEU A 804 6.64 10.31 -22.11
CA LEU A 804 7.16 11.45 -22.90
C LEU A 804 8.69 11.61 -22.80
N SER A 805 9.38 10.78 -22.02
CA SER A 805 10.84 10.80 -21.92
C SER A 805 11.48 10.55 -23.29
N GLY A 806 12.40 11.41 -23.72
CA GLY A 806 13.04 11.31 -25.03
C GLY A 806 12.12 11.61 -26.22
N ALA A 807 10.88 12.05 -26.00
CA ALA A 807 9.94 12.32 -27.08
C ALA A 807 10.40 13.48 -27.99
N ASN A 808 10.16 13.36 -29.30
CA ASN A 808 10.46 14.42 -30.25
C ASN A 808 9.25 15.35 -30.46
N LEU A 809 9.13 16.36 -29.60
CA LEU A 809 8.05 17.35 -29.57
C LEU A 809 8.45 18.69 -30.21
N ARG A 810 9.46 18.68 -31.08
CA ARG A 810 10.02 19.87 -31.72
C ARG A 810 8.94 20.66 -32.48
N GLY A 811 8.78 21.93 -32.14
CA GLY A 811 7.79 22.82 -32.77
C GLY A 811 6.34 22.54 -32.39
N ALA A 812 6.05 21.63 -31.47
CA ALA A 812 4.68 21.36 -31.03
C ALA A 812 4.04 22.61 -30.39
N ASN A 813 2.76 22.83 -30.67
CA ASN A 813 1.94 23.74 -29.88
C ASN A 813 1.38 22.99 -28.68
N LEU A 814 1.71 23.47 -27.50
CA LEU A 814 1.28 22.97 -26.18
C LEU A 814 0.83 24.14 -25.29
N SER A 815 0.44 25.27 -25.91
CA SER A 815 -0.01 26.47 -25.19
C SER A 815 -1.20 26.15 -24.29
N GLY A 816 -1.10 26.45 -23.00
CA GLY A 816 -2.14 26.18 -22.00
C GLY A 816 -2.37 24.70 -21.69
N ALA A 817 -1.52 23.79 -22.18
CA ALA A 817 -1.65 22.36 -21.89
C ALA A 817 -1.31 22.07 -20.41
N ASN A 818 -2.00 21.09 -19.82
CA ASN A 818 -1.61 20.53 -18.53
C ASN A 818 -0.64 19.37 -18.74
N LEU A 819 0.61 19.58 -18.32
CA LEU A 819 1.72 18.62 -18.32
C LEU A 819 2.36 18.55 -16.92
N SER A 820 1.60 18.89 -15.87
CA SER A 820 2.07 18.82 -14.48
C SER A 820 2.54 17.40 -14.13
N GLY A 821 3.70 17.27 -13.51
CA GLY A 821 4.29 15.97 -13.17
C GLY A 821 4.79 15.13 -14.37
N ALA A 822 4.61 15.56 -15.61
CA ALA A 822 4.98 14.75 -16.78
C ALA A 822 6.48 14.43 -16.81
N ASN A 823 6.83 13.23 -17.29
CA ASN A 823 8.22 12.83 -17.49
C ASN A 823 8.68 13.20 -18.90
N LEU A 824 9.36 14.34 -19.02
CA LEU A 824 9.91 14.93 -20.24
C LEU A 824 11.44 14.86 -20.29
N ARG A 825 12.06 13.99 -19.48
CA ARG A 825 13.52 13.83 -19.44
C ARG A 825 14.07 13.51 -20.83
N GLY A 826 15.03 14.31 -21.28
CA GLY A 826 15.66 14.18 -22.60
C GLY A 826 14.73 14.42 -23.80
N ALA A 827 13.49 14.89 -23.59
CA ALA A 827 12.59 15.23 -24.68
C ALA A 827 13.14 16.42 -25.50
N ASN A 828 12.87 16.41 -26.80
CA ASN A 828 13.16 17.53 -27.68
C ASN A 828 11.93 18.42 -27.83
N LEU A 829 11.91 19.54 -27.12
CA LEU A 829 10.87 20.57 -27.18
C LEU A 829 11.38 21.83 -27.90
N SER A 830 12.44 21.73 -28.70
CA SER A 830 13.04 22.90 -29.35
C SER A 830 12.02 23.65 -30.22
N GLY A 831 11.90 24.96 -29.98
CA GLY A 831 10.91 25.81 -30.63
C GLY A 831 9.44 25.43 -30.41
N ALA A 832 9.12 24.63 -29.38
CA ALA A 832 7.74 24.37 -28.99
C ALA A 832 7.10 25.61 -28.36
N ASN A 833 5.77 25.76 -28.51
CA ASN A 833 4.99 26.79 -27.86
C ASN A 833 4.36 26.21 -26.58
N LEU A 834 4.88 26.59 -25.42
CA LEU A 834 4.43 26.17 -24.08
C LEU A 834 3.85 27.37 -23.30
N ARG A 835 3.43 28.43 -24.01
CA ARG A 835 2.90 29.64 -23.39
C ARG A 835 1.71 29.32 -22.49
N GLY A 836 1.81 29.71 -21.23
CA GLY A 836 0.77 29.45 -20.21
C GLY A 836 0.50 27.97 -19.90
N ALA A 837 1.37 27.06 -20.33
CA ALA A 837 1.25 25.64 -19.99
C ALA A 837 1.55 25.41 -18.50
N ASP A 838 0.95 24.37 -17.93
CA ASP A 838 1.24 23.91 -16.57
C ASP A 838 2.23 22.74 -16.62
N LEU A 839 3.47 22.97 -16.19
CA LEU A 839 4.55 22.01 -16.06
C LEU A 839 5.00 21.88 -14.59
N SER A 840 4.14 22.23 -13.61
CA SER A 840 4.50 22.12 -12.20
C SER A 840 4.96 20.70 -11.86
N ASN A 841 6.09 20.55 -11.17
CA ASN A 841 6.69 19.27 -10.81
C ASN A 841 7.03 18.34 -12.00
N ALA A 842 7.03 18.83 -13.25
CA ALA A 842 7.42 18.02 -14.40
C ALA A 842 8.93 17.73 -14.37
N ASN A 843 9.33 16.54 -14.84
CA ASN A 843 10.72 16.14 -14.92
C ASN A 843 11.27 16.40 -16.33
N LEU A 844 12.05 17.48 -16.49
CA LEU A 844 12.77 17.87 -17.70
C LEU A 844 14.30 17.70 -17.56
N SER A 845 14.75 17.01 -16.50
CA SER A 845 16.15 16.92 -16.13
C SER A 845 16.97 16.04 -17.07
N GLY A 846 18.29 16.20 -17.02
CA GLY A 846 19.27 15.28 -17.59
C GLY A 846 19.39 13.97 -16.84
N ALA A 847 20.00 13.00 -17.50
CA ALA A 847 20.33 11.72 -16.90
C ALA A 847 21.53 11.85 -15.96
N GLY A 848 21.29 12.15 -14.69
CA GLY A 848 22.30 11.91 -13.65
C GLY A 848 22.69 10.42 -13.62
N GLY A 849 23.84 10.06 -14.21
CA GLY A 849 24.56 8.81 -13.96
C GLY A 849 24.20 7.55 -14.78
N TYR A 850 23.24 7.57 -15.72
CA TYR A 850 22.95 6.40 -16.57
C TYR A 850 23.02 6.75 -18.06
N ALA A 851 23.88 6.03 -18.78
CA ALA A 851 24.45 6.29 -20.10
C ALA A 851 23.48 6.36 -21.31
N ARG A 852 22.17 6.54 -21.12
CA ARG A 852 21.20 6.44 -22.23
C ARG A 852 20.84 7.78 -22.90
N PHE A 853 21.04 8.92 -22.22
CA PHE A 853 20.91 10.28 -22.80
C PHE A 853 21.88 11.25 -22.13
N PRO A 854 22.98 11.67 -22.78
CA PRO A 854 24.05 12.45 -22.16
C PRO A 854 23.70 13.94 -21.90
N CYS A 855 22.48 14.38 -22.21
CA CYS A 855 22.03 15.78 -22.05
C CYS A 855 20.59 15.84 -21.49
N GLY A 856 20.25 16.92 -20.75
CA GLY A 856 18.88 17.23 -20.33
C GLY A 856 17.94 17.55 -21.50
N ALA A 857 16.69 17.90 -21.20
CA ALA A 857 15.71 18.24 -22.23
C ALA A 857 16.24 19.37 -23.15
N ASP A 858 16.02 19.24 -24.46
CA ASP A 858 16.34 20.29 -25.42
C ASP A 858 15.15 21.25 -25.51
N LEU A 859 15.27 22.37 -24.81
CA LEU A 859 14.27 23.41 -24.64
C LEU A 859 14.63 24.69 -25.40
N ARG A 860 15.59 24.60 -26.33
CA ARG A 860 16.11 25.76 -27.05
C ARG A 860 15.02 26.49 -27.80
N SER A 861 15.00 27.81 -27.63
CA SER A 861 14.04 28.71 -28.29
C SER A 861 12.56 28.36 -28.03
N ALA A 862 12.25 27.56 -27.02
CA ALA A 862 10.87 27.28 -26.63
C ALA A 862 10.24 28.52 -25.97
N ASP A 863 8.94 28.70 -26.17
CA ASP A 863 8.17 29.78 -25.53
C ASP A 863 7.47 29.25 -24.28
N PHE A 864 8.06 29.52 -23.11
CA PHE A 864 7.52 29.25 -21.78
C PHE A 864 6.89 30.51 -21.15
N SER A 865 6.58 31.54 -21.92
CA SER A 865 6.06 32.77 -21.34
C SER A 865 4.77 32.50 -20.55
N GLN A 866 4.72 33.01 -19.31
CA GLN A 866 3.60 32.81 -18.38
C GLN A 866 3.34 31.34 -17.99
N ALA A 867 4.25 30.41 -18.29
CA ALA A 867 4.11 29.01 -17.89
C ALA A 867 4.33 28.82 -16.37
N ASN A 868 3.69 27.80 -15.81
CA ASN A 868 3.95 27.33 -14.46
C ASN A 868 4.99 26.21 -14.51
N LEU A 869 6.20 26.47 -14.02
CA LEU A 869 7.34 25.54 -13.92
C LEU A 869 7.74 25.36 -12.44
N SER A 870 6.84 25.65 -11.49
CA SER A 870 7.14 25.53 -10.07
C SER A 870 7.50 24.10 -9.71
N GLY A 871 8.61 23.92 -8.97
CA GLY A 871 9.14 22.60 -8.61
C GLY A 871 9.63 21.74 -9.79
N ALA A 872 9.71 22.27 -11.02
CA ALA A 872 10.13 21.48 -12.17
C ALA A 872 11.61 21.08 -12.08
N GLY A 873 11.92 19.83 -12.43
CA GLY A 873 13.29 19.34 -12.53
C GLY A 873 13.89 19.70 -13.88
N LEU A 874 14.78 20.69 -13.95
CA LEU A 874 15.41 21.23 -15.17
C LEU A 874 16.93 21.09 -15.16
N SER A 875 17.48 20.27 -14.26
CA SER A 875 18.92 20.03 -14.14
C SER A 875 19.52 19.60 -15.48
N ASP A 876 20.66 20.16 -15.87
CA ASP A 876 21.35 19.86 -17.14
C ASP A 876 20.52 20.13 -18.42
N ALA A 877 19.38 20.82 -18.34
CA ALA A 877 18.55 21.14 -19.51
C ALA A 877 19.13 22.28 -20.35
N ASN A 878 18.86 22.27 -21.66
CA ASN A 878 19.27 23.34 -22.56
C ASN A 878 18.10 24.29 -22.87
N LEU A 879 18.04 25.39 -22.13
CA LEU A 879 17.06 26.49 -22.25
C LEU A 879 17.62 27.69 -23.02
N SER A 880 18.69 27.52 -23.80
CA SER A 880 19.29 28.66 -24.50
C SER A 880 18.30 29.29 -25.49
N HIS A 881 18.26 30.63 -25.49
CA HIS A 881 17.29 31.43 -26.25
C HIS A 881 15.80 31.19 -25.89
N ALA A 882 15.47 30.47 -24.82
CA ALA A 882 14.09 30.25 -24.43
C ALA A 882 13.43 31.55 -23.92
N ASN A 883 12.12 31.67 -24.13
CA ASN A 883 11.34 32.76 -23.58
C ASN A 883 10.63 32.32 -22.29
N LEU A 884 11.19 32.66 -21.14
CA LEU A 884 10.65 32.36 -19.80
C LEU A 884 10.01 33.60 -19.15
N SER A 885 9.67 34.62 -19.94
CA SER A 885 9.16 35.88 -19.39
C SER A 885 7.87 35.65 -18.61
N ARG A 886 7.81 36.17 -17.38
CA ARG A 886 6.67 36.00 -16.45
C ARG A 886 6.35 34.54 -16.08
N ALA A 887 7.26 33.60 -16.32
CA ALA A 887 7.07 32.23 -15.88
C ALA A 887 7.23 32.11 -14.35
N ASP A 888 6.52 31.15 -13.74
CA ASP A 888 6.74 30.76 -12.36
C ASP A 888 7.72 29.59 -12.30
N LEU A 889 8.95 29.84 -11.88
CA LEU A 889 10.04 28.88 -11.70
C LEU A 889 10.33 28.67 -10.20
N SER A 890 9.41 29.02 -9.32
CA SER A 890 9.65 28.89 -7.88
C SER A 890 9.95 27.45 -7.49
N ARG A 891 11.00 27.24 -6.68
CA ARG A 891 11.49 25.91 -6.27
C ARG A 891 11.95 25.00 -7.41
N ALA A 892 12.18 25.51 -8.62
CA ALA A 892 12.68 24.69 -9.72
C ALA A 892 14.15 24.26 -9.51
N HIS A 893 14.52 23.07 -9.98
CA HIS A 893 15.90 22.58 -9.97
C HIS A 893 16.56 22.86 -11.33
N LEU A 894 17.41 23.89 -11.40
CA LEU A 894 18.07 24.38 -12.61
C LEU A 894 19.59 24.12 -12.58
N ASP A 895 20.06 23.22 -11.71
CA ASP A 895 21.49 22.98 -11.55
C ASP A 895 22.13 22.51 -12.85
N ARG A 896 23.24 23.16 -13.24
CA ARG A 896 23.96 22.94 -14.52
C ARG A 896 23.14 23.21 -15.80
N ALA A 897 21.96 23.80 -15.70
CA ALA A 897 21.17 24.15 -16.89
C ALA A 897 21.85 25.25 -17.73
N ASN A 898 21.60 25.24 -19.04
CA ASN A 898 22.04 26.30 -19.95
C ASN A 898 20.89 27.28 -20.25
N LEU A 899 20.92 28.46 -19.64
CA LEU A 899 19.98 29.58 -19.84
C LEU A 899 20.59 30.71 -20.68
N SER A 900 21.64 30.44 -21.45
CA SER A 900 22.31 31.48 -22.24
C SER A 900 21.34 32.14 -23.22
N HIS A 901 21.32 33.47 -23.27
CA HIS A 901 20.39 34.28 -24.07
C HIS A 901 18.90 34.08 -23.77
N ALA A 902 18.53 33.42 -22.66
CA ALA A 902 17.14 33.24 -22.29
C ALA A 902 16.50 34.54 -21.78
N ASN A 903 15.22 34.73 -22.04
CA ASN A 903 14.44 35.85 -21.50
C ASN A 903 13.69 35.43 -20.23
N LEU A 904 14.23 35.76 -19.06
CA LEU A 904 13.64 35.51 -17.73
C LEU A 904 12.97 36.77 -17.14
N SER A 905 12.65 37.76 -17.98
CA SER A 905 12.11 39.02 -17.48
C SER A 905 10.78 38.82 -16.73
N HIS A 906 10.67 39.43 -15.55
CA HIS A 906 9.53 39.26 -14.64
C HIS A 906 9.26 37.82 -14.17
N ALA A 907 10.20 36.88 -14.34
CA ALA A 907 10.01 35.52 -13.86
C ALA A 907 10.10 35.43 -12.32
N ASN A 908 9.37 34.48 -11.74
CA ASN A 908 9.48 34.15 -10.32
C ASN A 908 10.42 32.96 -10.13
N LEU A 909 11.65 33.18 -9.67
CA LEU A 909 12.65 32.13 -9.41
C LEU A 909 12.78 31.81 -7.91
N SER A 910 11.86 32.27 -7.06
CA SER A 910 12.06 32.16 -5.61
C SER A 910 12.31 30.71 -5.15
N ARG A 911 13.32 30.51 -4.31
CA ARG A 911 13.76 29.19 -3.81
C ARG A 911 14.24 28.21 -4.87
N ALA A 912 14.51 28.65 -6.09
CA ALA A 912 15.08 27.78 -7.13
C ALA A 912 16.56 27.46 -6.87
N ASP A 913 17.00 26.30 -7.32
CA ASP A 913 18.42 25.90 -7.30
C ASP A 913 19.06 26.17 -8.67
N LEU A 914 19.93 27.18 -8.75
CA LEU A 914 20.68 27.58 -9.95
C LEU A 914 22.19 27.30 -9.80
N THR A 915 22.54 26.24 -9.05
CA THR A 915 23.93 25.82 -8.87
C THR A 915 24.59 25.48 -10.22
N CYS A 916 25.74 26.10 -10.53
CA CYS A 916 26.50 25.88 -11.76
C CYS A 916 25.71 26.16 -13.07
N THR A 917 24.67 26.99 -13.03
CA THR A 917 23.85 27.34 -14.20
C THR A 917 24.56 28.37 -15.09
N TYR A 918 24.41 28.24 -16.42
CA TYR A 918 24.95 29.19 -17.40
C TYR A 918 23.90 30.24 -17.76
N LEU A 919 24.07 31.48 -17.29
CA LEU A 919 23.16 32.62 -17.51
C LEU A 919 23.73 33.65 -18.50
N HIS A 920 24.72 33.29 -19.31
CA HIS A 920 25.39 34.21 -20.23
C HIS A 920 24.41 34.96 -21.14
N CYS A 921 24.49 36.30 -21.18
CA CYS A 921 23.61 37.17 -21.97
C CYS A 921 22.09 36.96 -21.73
N SER A 922 21.70 36.39 -20.59
CA SER A 922 20.29 36.21 -20.24
C SER A 922 19.64 37.51 -19.75
N ASN A 923 18.32 37.64 -19.88
CA ASN A 923 17.58 38.78 -19.37
C ASN A 923 16.81 38.43 -18.09
N LEU A 924 17.36 38.76 -16.92
CA LEU A 924 16.74 38.57 -15.61
C LEU A 924 15.99 39.82 -15.11
N SER A 925 15.75 40.82 -15.98
CA SER A 925 15.17 42.09 -15.54
C SER A 925 13.83 41.90 -14.83
N HIS A 926 13.65 42.51 -13.65
CA HIS A 926 12.43 42.39 -12.83
C HIS A 926 12.14 40.98 -12.29
N ALA A 927 13.09 40.04 -12.32
CA ALA A 927 12.88 38.70 -11.78
C ALA A 927 12.93 38.68 -10.24
N ASN A 928 12.16 37.78 -9.63
CA ASN A 928 12.23 37.48 -8.19
C ASN A 928 13.21 36.35 -7.91
N LEU A 929 14.33 36.65 -7.25
CA LEU A 929 15.46 35.78 -6.92
C LEU A 929 15.58 35.51 -5.41
N SER A 930 14.52 35.73 -4.63
CA SER A 930 14.51 35.51 -3.18
C SER A 930 14.79 34.05 -2.83
N GLU A 931 15.65 33.78 -1.85
CA GLU A 931 16.06 32.43 -1.43
C GLU A 931 16.69 31.55 -2.55
N VAL A 932 17.19 32.12 -3.65
CA VAL A 932 17.81 31.35 -4.75
C VAL A 932 19.23 30.92 -4.40
N ASN A 933 19.62 29.70 -4.82
CA ASN A 933 21.00 29.25 -4.74
C ASN A 933 21.74 29.44 -6.08
N PHE A 934 22.72 30.35 -6.16
CA PHE A 934 23.55 30.58 -7.35
C PHE A 934 24.97 30.00 -7.26
N PHE A 935 25.23 29.02 -6.39
CA PHE A 935 26.60 28.51 -6.19
C PHE A 935 27.27 28.12 -7.52
N GLY A 936 28.34 28.81 -7.92
CA GLY A 936 29.07 28.50 -9.15
C GLY A 936 28.37 28.91 -10.47
N ALA A 937 27.27 29.67 -10.43
CA ALA A 937 26.57 30.13 -11.63
C ALA A 937 27.36 31.20 -12.40
N GLY A 938 27.23 31.23 -13.73
CA GLY A 938 27.92 32.19 -14.60
C GLY A 938 26.98 33.24 -15.19
N PHE A 939 27.24 34.53 -14.96
CA PHE A 939 26.35 35.67 -15.27
C PHE A 939 26.86 36.57 -16.40
N ASP A 940 27.87 36.16 -17.16
CA ASP A 940 28.52 37.06 -18.13
C ASP A 940 27.53 37.75 -19.07
N GLY A 941 27.47 39.08 -19.05
CA GLY A 941 26.54 39.87 -19.88
C GLY A 941 25.05 39.74 -19.53
N ALA A 942 24.68 39.09 -18.43
CA ALA A 942 23.29 38.96 -17.98
C ALA A 942 22.71 40.30 -17.51
N ASN A 943 21.44 40.57 -17.78
CA ASN A 943 20.77 41.81 -17.36
C ASN A 943 20.04 41.62 -16.01
N LEU A 944 20.52 42.30 -14.96
CA LEU A 944 19.99 42.25 -13.59
C LEU A 944 19.16 43.49 -13.21
N THR A 945 18.63 44.22 -14.19
CA THR A 945 17.82 45.43 -13.92
C THR A 945 16.62 45.13 -13.02
N ASN A 946 16.49 45.81 -11.88
CA ASN A 946 15.33 45.74 -10.99
C ASN A 946 14.97 44.32 -10.47
N ILE A 947 15.96 43.45 -10.28
CA ILE A 947 15.75 42.15 -9.62
C ILE A 947 15.31 42.33 -8.14
N VAL A 948 14.63 41.33 -7.59
CA VAL A 948 14.28 41.24 -6.16
C VAL A 948 15.05 40.06 -5.55
N TRP A 949 15.70 40.23 -4.39
CA TRP A 949 16.43 39.15 -3.69
C TRP A 949 16.45 39.44 -2.17
N ASP A 950 16.79 38.44 -1.35
CA ASP A 950 16.81 38.56 0.11
C ASP A 950 18.11 38.01 0.74
N GLU A 951 18.18 37.97 2.07
CA GLU A 951 19.35 37.51 2.83
C GLU A 951 19.64 36.00 2.68
N ASN A 952 18.66 35.23 2.21
CA ASN A 952 18.79 33.79 1.98
C ASN A 952 19.26 33.47 0.55
N THR A 953 19.30 34.46 -0.35
CA THR A 953 19.85 34.28 -1.70
C THR A 953 21.37 34.06 -1.63
N THR A 954 21.85 32.91 -2.11
CA THR A 954 23.27 32.53 -2.09
C THR A 954 23.97 32.98 -3.37
N TRP A 955 24.94 33.89 -3.24
CA TRP A 955 25.78 34.40 -4.33
C TRP A 955 27.22 33.84 -4.33
N ALA A 956 27.46 32.78 -3.55
CA ALA A 956 28.80 32.22 -3.38
C ALA A 956 29.37 31.65 -4.70
N SER A 957 30.64 31.91 -4.98
CA SER A 957 31.35 31.38 -6.17
C SER A 957 30.73 31.74 -7.52
N VAL A 958 29.89 32.77 -7.59
CA VAL A 958 29.31 33.27 -8.84
C VAL A 958 30.41 33.87 -9.74
N GLN A 959 30.32 33.64 -11.05
CA GLN A 959 31.27 34.11 -12.07
C GLN A 959 30.60 35.13 -13.00
N GLY A 960 31.36 36.09 -13.53
CA GLY A 960 30.87 36.98 -14.59
C GLY A 960 29.89 38.07 -14.15
N LEU A 961 29.78 38.34 -12.84
CA LEU A 961 28.97 39.45 -12.32
C LEU A 961 29.55 40.81 -12.74
N GLU A 962 30.86 40.92 -12.88
CA GLU A 962 31.57 42.12 -13.31
C GLU A 962 31.28 42.53 -14.76
N THR A 963 30.86 41.58 -15.60
CA THR A 963 30.49 41.83 -17.00
C THR A 963 28.97 41.89 -17.20
N ALA A 964 28.19 41.63 -16.15
CA ALA A 964 26.73 41.71 -16.18
C ALA A 964 26.23 43.17 -16.24
N VAL A 965 25.02 43.35 -16.78
CA VAL A 965 24.41 44.65 -17.05
C VAL A 965 23.48 45.04 -15.89
N ASN A 966 23.61 46.29 -15.42
CA ASN A 966 22.77 46.87 -14.35
C ASN A 966 22.79 46.08 -13.02
N VAL A 967 23.97 45.62 -12.63
CA VAL A 967 24.19 44.90 -11.37
C VAL A 967 24.00 45.84 -10.17
N PRO A 968 23.20 45.46 -9.15
CA PRO A 968 23.12 46.19 -7.89
C PRO A 968 24.50 46.35 -7.24
N GLN A 969 24.87 47.57 -6.82
CA GLN A 969 26.20 47.83 -6.24
C GLN A 969 26.54 47.01 -5.00
N VAL A 970 25.54 46.50 -4.28
CA VAL A 970 25.73 45.65 -3.10
C VAL A 970 26.31 44.28 -3.47
N LEU A 971 26.08 43.79 -4.69
CA LEU A 971 26.57 42.49 -5.18
C LEU A 971 27.98 42.55 -5.78
N LEU A 972 28.52 43.75 -6.01
CA LEU A 972 29.88 43.97 -6.54
C LEU A 972 30.93 44.18 -5.43
N LYS A 973 30.52 44.04 -4.16
CA LYS A 973 31.36 44.15 -2.97
C LYS A 973 31.54 42.78 -2.34
#